data_AF-A0A962G9F0-F1
#
_entry.id   AF-A0A962G9F0-F1
#
_cell.length_a   1.000
_cell.length_b   1.000
_cell.length_c   1.000
_cell.angle_alpha   90.00
_cell.angle_beta   90.00
_cell.angle_gamma   90.00
#
_symmetry.space_group_name_H-M   'P 1'
#
loop_
_entity.id
_entity.type
_entity.pdbx_description
1 polymer ?
#
loop_
_entity_poly.entity_id
_entity_poly.type
_entity_poly.pdbx_seq_one_letter_code
_entity_poly.pdbx_strand_id
1 'polypeptide(L)'
;GAGLGGAVFNYGGTLSVRNSTLSGNTAQGGSSGFVPSPYGGGVGPGGDGGAGSGFGGAIFSMNRGATSASVNLRHVTIADSTVAAGQSLGAAGAATGALYVLGNSGTSTAVVNNSIIADTSAGVDFVASTISGGTANSSGVGNLIETNTGFGGSITSTADPNLAGLADNRGPTPTRALNTGSPAIDAGDPGQTGGLTTDQRGGIFQRVVDGDLNGSTIVDIGAYELIQIDYGDAPDFASGTGDVEVLLESGVDDQRISNVGTDGDASRGAGNGRVAFNATANEYLVVWSADNDANDNENEIWGRRFDGSTRQPIGGEFRISTTGTDGDADRDAFNPDVSWSSQTNEYLVVWQGDNESTDNEFETYGRFVGPTGALQGIQLRISQMGTDGDANSSASNPALAYSATSNEFLVVWQGDEGLAPLVDNEFEIFGQRISAASRNTAGSRMQISMMGGANGADANYDANSPDLAWNSAANTFLVVWGGDDNTGGLVDNEFEIWGRRVAGGGLPQGATQTRLSSMGGTGNTTYGAANPDVAYDPDDGQFLVVFQGDDDSVGDNETEIFGQRVNASSGATVGSMIRISEVGLPGSTQFAGFNPAVGYSTATGNYLVAFNGDEYVDNENEILARRVSGSGTVLDGNEIRLTHMGPDGSTAFGAFNADLAYDSVNGDALVVYQADDDSGALVDNESEIYGQVVTDTPLVDYQTRGADNGPAHIRVAGLKLGTSTDNDPDGQASLNADGDDLNGIDDEDATASIIEFNETAPAITVNVTNTTGAAATLYGWIDYNGNGVFDNASERGSVVVPNGSNGVNVVLNLPTPPASPAPLTVARFRLSADPLAANATGIVNGGEVEDTMAEFVDRIFADGFD
;
A
#
# COMPACT_ATOMS: atom_id res chain seq x y z
N GLY A 1 -13.18 -44.06 15.20
CA GLY A 1 -12.22 -44.84 14.35
C GLY A 1 -10.87 -44.14 14.34
N ALA A 2 -9.78 -44.79 13.94
CA ALA A 2 -8.45 -44.15 13.94
C ALA A 2 -8.20 -43.31 12.67
N GLY A 3 -7.41 -42.25 12.79
CA GLY A 3 -6.81 -41.52 11.66
C GLY A 3 -5.40 -42.06 11.39
N LEU A 4 -5.08 -42.43 10.15
CA LEU A 4 -3.82 -43.09 9.79
C LEU A 4 -3.17 -42.41 8.58
N GLY A 5 -1.99 -41.80 8.77
CA GLY A 5 -1.18 -41.24 7.69
C GLY A 5 -1.81 -39.99 7.05
N GLY A 6 -1.60 -38.81 7.66
CA GLY A 6 -2.20 -37.57 7.15
C GLY A 6 -1.76 -37.21 5.73
N ALA A 7 -0.53 -37.58 5.34
CA ALA A 7 -0.05 -37.52 3.95
C ALA A 7 -0.06 -38.91 3.29
N VAL A 8 0.58 -39.90 3.93
CA VAL A 8 0.81 -41.23 3.33
C VAL A 8 0.46 -42.35 4.30
N PHE A 9 -0.39 -43.25 3.82
CA PHE A 9 -0.70 -44.53 4.47
C PHE A 9 -0.04 -45.70 3.70
N ASN A 10 0.96 -46.34 4.30
CA ASN A 10 1.67 -47.49 3.74
C ASN A 10 1.29 -48.80 4.45
N TYR A 11 0.71 -49.75 3.71
CA TYR A 11 0.29 -51.05 4.25
C TYR A 11 0.92 -52.25 3.52
N GLY A 12 2.01 -52.77 4.10
CA GLY A 12 2.78 -53.90 3.54
C GLY A 12 3.53 -53.55 2.26
N GLY A 13 3.81 -52.26 2.02
CA GLY A 13 4.51 -51.77 0.83
C GLY A 13 5.86 -51.13 1.14
N THR A 14 6.55 -50.69 0.08
CA THR A 14 7.81 -49.95 0.14
C THR A 14 7.60 -48.51 -0.32
N LEU A 15 7.79 -47.57 0.59
CA LEU A 15 7.80 -46.13 0.33
C LEU A 15 9.25 -45.64 0.24
N SER A 16 9.56 -44.86 -0.79
CA SER A 16 10.81 -44.12 -0.91
C SER A 16 10.47 -42.67 -1.20
N VAL A 17 10.90 -41.76 -0.32
CA VAL A 17 10.75 -40.31 -0.49
C VAL A 17 12.13 -39.70 -0.52
N ARG A 18 12.37 -38.78 -1.47
CA ARG A 18 13.66 -38.12 -1.63
C ARG A 18 13.45 -36.67 -2.01
N ASN A 19 14.20 -35.76 -1.37
CA ASN A 19 14.24 -34.36 -1.76
C ASN A 19 12.83 -33.73 -1.76
N SER A 20 12.10 -33.89 -0.66
CA SER A 20 10.68 -33.52 -0.58
C SER A 20 10.28 -33.04 0.81
N THR A 21 9.35 -32.11 0.85
CA THR A 21 8.75 -31.54 2.07
C THR A 21 7.34 -32.09 2.28
N LEU A 22 7.04 -32.51 3.50
CA LEU A 22 5.70 -32.91 3.96
C LEU A 22 5.36 -32.04 5.19
N SER A 23 4.75 -30.87 4.97
CA SER A 23 4.38 -29.92 6.04
C SER A 23 2.88 -29.91 6.29
N GLY A 24 2.46 -29.56 7.52
CA GLY A 24 1.05 -29.24 7.83
C GLY A 24 0.10 -30.44 7.80
N ASN A 25 0.59 -31.67 7.91
CA ASN A 25 -0.22 -32.87 7.72
C ASN A 25 -0.91 -33.28 9.01
N THR A 26 -2.22 -33.59 8.95
CA THR A 26 -3.01 -33.93 10.13
C THR A 26 -3.54 -35.36 10.09
N ALA A 27 -3.35 -36.10 11.20
CA ALA A 27 -4.01 -37.39 11.44
C ALA A 27 -4.90 -37.32 12.70
N GLN A 28 -6.22 -37.25 12.50
CA GLN A 28 -7.22 -37.12 13.57
C GLN A 28 -7.95 -38.44 13.86
N GLY A 29 -7.95 -38.86 15.13
CA GLY A 29 -8.81 -39.92 15.63
C GLY A 29 -10.27 -39.49 15.71
N GLY A 30 -11.21 -40.35 15.33
CA GLY A 30 -12.65 -40.04 15.39
C GLY A 30 -13.19 -40.01 16.83
N SER A 31 -13.94 -38.96 17.16
CA SER A 31 -14.65 -38.78 18.43
C SER A 31 -15.92 -39.66 18.50
N SER A 32 -16.32 -40.04 19.72
CA SER A 32 -17.59 -40.75 19.95
C SER A 32 -18.73 -39.74 20.16
N GLY A 33 -19.87 -39.89 19.45
CA GLY A 33 -21.00 -38.95 19.52
C GLY A 33 -21.88 -39.13 20.76
N PHE A 34 -22.20 -38.03 21.43
CA PHE A 34 -23.30 -37.95 22.40
C PHE A 34 -24.60 -37.70 21.63
N VAL A 35 -25.61 -38.59 21.76
CA VAL A 35 -26.98 -38.28 21.35
C VAL A 35 -27.75 -37.93 22.62
N PRO A 36 -28.04 -36.64 22.90
CA PRO A 36 -28.94 -36.28 23.98
C PRO A 36 -30.33 -36.85 23.69
N SER A 37 -30.84 -37.73 24.56
CA SER A 37 -32.24 -38.15 24.50
C SER A 37 -33.13 -36.96 24.91
N PRO A 38 -34.13 -36.55 24.10
CA PRO A 38 -35.05 -35.48 24.48
C PRO A 38 -36.00 -35.83 25.64
N TYR A 39 -35.89 -37.04 26.22
CA TYR A 39 -36.79 -37.55 27.27
C TYR A 39 -36.15 -37.74 28.65
N GLY A 40 -35.04 -37.08 28.97
CA GLY A 40 -34.58 -36.90 30.36
C GLY A 40 -34.30 -38.18 31.16
N GLY A 41 -34.15 -39.33 30.50
CA GLY A 41 -33.73 -40.58 31.11
C GLY A 41 -32.32 -40.91 30.65
N GLY A 42 -31.36 -40.85 31.59
CA GLY A 42 -29.99 -41.29 31.33
C GLY A 42 -29.99 -42.73 30.83
N VAL A 43 -29.56 -42.93 29.59
CA VAL A 43 -29.11 -44.25 29.13
C VAL A 43 -27.83 -44.56 29.89
N GLY A 44 -27.83 -45.68 30.64
CA GLY A 44 -26.62 -46.22 31.25
C GLY A 44 -25.57 -46.56 30.16
N PRO A 45 -24.32 -46.91 30.55
CA PRO A 45 -23.18 -47.06 29.65
C PRO A 45 -23.43 -48.18 28.63
N GLY A 46 -24.10 -47.82 27.53
CA GLY A 46 -24.51 -48.71 26.47
C GLY A 46 -23.58 -48.53 25.28
N GLY A 47 -22.36 -49.05 25.39
CA GLY A 47 -21.52 -49.36 24.22
C GLY A 47 -21.02 -48.17 23.39
N ASP A 48 -20.81 -47.00 23.97
CA ASP A 48 -20.11 -45.92 23.28
C ASP A 48 -18.66 -46.36 23.03
N GLY A 49 -18.32 -46.61 21.76
CA GLY A 49 -16.96 -46.99 21.38
C GLY A 49 -15.98 -45.92 21.84
N GLY A 50 -14.86 -46.32 22.47
CA GLY A 50 -13.83 -45.39 22.92
C GLY A 50 -13.30 -44.51 21.78
N ALA A 51 -12.75 -43.36 22.14
CA ALA A 51 -12.19 -42.43 21.17
C ALA A 51 -11.12 -43.07 20.27
N GLY A 52 -11.14 -42.71 18.99
CA GLY A 52 -10.12 -43.13 18.02
C GLY A 52 -8.76 -42.47 18.27
N SER A 53 -7.69 -43.13 17.85
CA SER A 53 -6.32 -42.59 17.93
C SER A 53 -5.87 -41.99 16.59
N GLY A 54 -4.97 -41.02 16.64
CA GLY A 54 -4.25 -40.50 15.48
C GLY A 54 -2.88 -41.17 15.35
N PHE A 55 -2.54 -41.68 14.17
CA PHE A 55 -1.24 -42.28 13.89
C PHE A 55 -0.63 -41.77 12.57
N GLY A 56 0.63 -41.34 12.62
CA GLY A 56 1.35 -40.86 11.44
C GLY A 56 0.78 -39.54 10.95
N GLY A 57 1.04 -38.44 11.65
CA GLY A 57 0.61 -37.10 11.25
C GLY A 57 0.92 -36.81 9.78
N ALA A 58 2.13 -37.19 9.33
CA ALA A 58 2.48 -37.25 7.93
C ALA A 58 2.44 -38.69 7.38
N ILE A 59 3.27 -39.60 7.90
CA ILE A 59 3.44 -40.94 7.33
C ILE A 59 3.10 -42.00 8.37
N PHE A 60 2.19 -42.90 8.01
CA PHE A 60 1.94 -44.14 8.74
C PHE A 60 2.38 -45.34 7.93
N SER A 61 3.17 -46.26 8.52
CA SER A 61 3.64 -47.48 7.85
C SER A 61 3.50 -48.71 8.72
N MET A 62 2.75 -49.70 8.25
CA MET A 62 2.61 -51.00 8.91
C MET A 62 2.69 -52.18 7.94
N ASN A 63 3.17 -53.33 8.43
CA ASN A 63 3.23 -54.58 7.66
C ASN A 63 1.82 -55.18 7.43
N ARG A 64 1.67 -55.99 6.37
CA ARG A 64 0.44 -56.73 6.07
C ARG A 64 0.63 -58.23 6.36
N GLY A 65 0.29 -58.63 7.59
CA GLY A 65 0.60 -59.99 8.07
C GLY A 65 2.10 -60.23 8.01
N ALA A 66 2.55 -61.35 7.42
CA ALA A 66 3.98 -61.62 7.26
C ALA A 66 4.68 -60.73 6.20
N THR A 67 3.94 -59.94 5.40
CA THR A 67 4.53 -59.08 4.36
C THR A 67 5.08 -57.81 5.01
N SER A 68 6.41 -57.64 4.94
CA SER A 68 7.07 -56.48 5.56
C SER A 68 6.70 -55.17 4.88
N ALA A 69 6.74 -54.07 5.64
CA ALA A 69 6.64 -52.71 5.11
C ALA A 69 7.97 -51.96 5.31
N SER A 70 8.29 -51.02 4.42
CA SER A 70 9.51 -50.21 4.53
C SER A 70 9.27 -48.75 4.12
N VAL A 71 9.82 -47.81 4.89
CA VAL A 71 9.90 -46.38 4.55
C VAL A 71 11.36 -45.99 4.42
N ASN A 72 11.74 -45.37 3.30
CA ASN A 72 13.10 -44.87 3.06
C ASN A 72 13.04 -43.37 2.78
N LEU A 73 13.55 -42.57 3.69
CA LEU A 73 13.65 -41.11 3.57
C LEU A 73 15.10 -40.70 3.34
N ARG A 74 15.32 -39.80 2.38
CA ARG A 74 16.61 -39.15 2.14
C ARG A 74 16.38 -37.70 1.77
N HIS A 75 16.97 -36.74 2.48
CA HIS A 75 16.77 -35.32 2.18
C HIS A 75 15.28 -34.95 2.21
N VAL A 76 14.59 -35.32 3.29
CA VAL A 76 13.15 -35.09 3.46
C VAL A 76 12.94 -34.19 4.67
N THR A 77 12.03 -33.23 4.57
CA THR A 77 11.56 -32.44 5.71
C THR A 77 10.13 -32.85 6.03
N ILE A 78 9.88 -33.34 7.23
CA ILE A 78 8.54 -33.55 7.79
C ILE A 78 8.40 -32.58 8.95
N ALA A 79 7.52 -31.59 8.82
CA ALA A 79 7.35 -30.52 9.80
C ALA A 79 5.85 -30.18 10.00
N ASP A 80 5.53 -29.41 11.04
CA ASP A 80 4.19 -28.91 11.39
C ASP A 80 3.08 -29.98 11.33
N SER A 81 3.41 -31.22 11.65
CA SER A 81 2.43 -32.29 11.55
C SER A 81 1.57 -32.31 12.81
N THR A 82 0.26 -32.50 12.67
CA THR A 82 -0.64 -32.63 13.81
C THR A 82 -1.07 -34.07 13.97
N VAL A 83 -0.88 -34.63 15.15
CA VAL A 83 -1.46 -35.93 15.51
C VAL A 83 -2.45 -35.72 16.64
N ALA A 84 -3.72 -35.98 16.39
CA ALA A 84 -4.77 -35.68 17.34
C ALA A 84 -5.60 -36.91 17.68
N ALA A 85 -5.87 -37.06 18.97
CA ALA A 85 -6.77 -38.07 19.49
C ALA A 85 -8.24 -37.65 19.30
N GLY A 86 -9.13 -38.62 19.09
CA GLY A 86 -10.56 -38.39 19.21
C GLY A 86 -10.95 -38.09 20.65
N GLN A 87 -12.11 -37.45 20.82
CA GLN A 87 -12.64 -37.10 22.14
C GLN A 87 -13.74 -38.07 22.60
N SER A 88 -13.76 -38.40 23.88
CA SER A 88 -14.80 -39.22 24.55
C SER A 88 -14.84 -38.95 26.05
N LEU A 89 -15.99 -39.19 26.70
CA LEU A 89 -16.20 -39.03 28.15
C LEU A 89 -15.41 -40.06 29.00
N GLY A 90 -14.91 -41.15 28.39
CA GLY A 90 -14.27 -42.26 29.11
C GLY A 90 -12.74 -42.36 29.01
N ALA A 91 -12.14 -41.81 27.95
CA ALA A 91 -10.71 -41.62 27.72
C ALA A 91 -10.49 -41.08 26.29
N ALA A 92 -9.57 -40.14 26.09
CA ALA A 92 -9.14 -39.75 24.75
C ALA A 92 -8.38 -40.92 24.08
N GLY A 93 -8.37 -40.96 22.75
CA GLY A 93 -7.48 -41.86 21.99
C GLY A 93 -6.00 -41.48 22.19
N ALA A 94 -5.08 -42.24 21.60
CA ALA A 94 -3.67 -41.86 21.57
C ALA A 94 -3.39 -40.87 20.43
N ALA A 95 -2.61 -39.83 20.72
CA ALA A 95 -1.86 -39.09 19.73
C ALA A 95 -0.42 -39.61 19.70
N THR A 96 0.19 -39.72 18.53
CA THR A 96 1.45 -40.45 18.32
C THR A 96 2.44 -39.71 17.42
N GLY A 97 3.07 -40.39 16.46
CA GLY A 97 4.19 -39.91 15.66
C GLY A 97 3.76 -39.15 14.40
N ALA A 98 4.50 -38.12 13.97
CA ALA A 98 4.38 -37.62 12.59
C ALA A 98 4.83 -38.67 11.57
N LEU A 99 5.96 -39.32 11.82
CA LEU A 99 6.34 -40.58 11.18
C LEU A 99 6.10 -41.75 12.16
N TYR A 100 5.10 -42.59 11.85
CA TYR A 100 4.70 -43.72 12.68
C TYR A 100 4.95 -45.07 11.99
N VAL A 101 5.83 -45.88 12.57
CA VAL A 101 6.23 -47.19 12.05
C VAL A 101 5.72 -48.28 12.98
N LEU A 102 4.80 -49.11 12.50
CA LEU A 102 4.13 -50.15 13.30
C LEU A 102 4.44 -51.57 12.81
N GLY A 103 5.06 -52.38 13.67
CA GLY A 103 5.14 -53.83 13.49
C GLY A 103 3.95 -54.55 14.13
N ASN A 104 3.08 -55.17 13.33
CA ASN A 104 1.90 -55.94 13.77
C ASN A 104 1.99 -57.41 13.31
N SER A 105 2.49 -58.29 14.18
CA SER A 105 2.77 -59.71 13.84
C SER A 105 3.71 -59.92 12.64
N GLY A 106 4.43 -58.89 12.23
CA GLY A 106 5.42 -58.88 11.15
C GLY A 106 6.32 -57.65 11.26
N THR A 107 7.11 -57.37 10.23
CA THR A 107 8.18 -56.36 10.30
C THR A 107 7.84 -55.08 9.52
N SER A 108 7.94 -53.93 10.17
CA SER A 108 7.92 -52.61 9.52
C SER A 108 9.27 -51.92 9.76
N THR A 109 9.88 -51.33 8.73
CA THR A 109 11.24 -50.75 8.82
C THR A 109 11.24 -49.30 8.33
N ALA A 110 11.96 -48.42 9.02
CA ALA A 110 12.30 -47.08 8.53
C ALA A 110 13.81 -46.90 8.37
N VAL A 111 14.22 -46.32 7.26
CA VAL A 111 15.60 -45.89 7.01
C VAL A 111 15.54 -44.39 6.69
N VAL A 112 16.12 -43.55 7.54
CA VAL A 112 16.03 -42.09 7.45
C VAL A 112 17.45 -41.53 7.38
N ASN A 113 17.79 -40.80 6.31
CA ASN A 113 19.10 -40.16 6.20
C ASN A 113 18.97 -38.70 5.78
N ASN A 114 19.83 -37.82 6.27
CA ASN A 114 19.84 -36.40 5.90
C ASN A 114 18.45 -35.76 5.93
N SER A 115 17.60 -36.12 6.90
CA SER A 115 16.19 -35.70 6.94
C SER A 115 15.83 -35.04 8.26
N ILE A 116 14.91 -34.07 8.18
CA ILE A 116 14.30 -33.37 9.31
C ILE A 116 12.94 -34.02 9.60
N ILE A 117 12.68 -34.32 10.87
CA ILE A 117 11.36 -34.69 11.38
C ILE A 117 11.14 -33.90 12.67
N ALA A 118 10.29 -32.88 12.63
CA ALA A 118 10.22 -31.82 13.63
C ALA A 118 8.80 -31.22 13.75
N ASP A 119 8.60 -30.34 14.73
CA ASP A 119 7.43 -29.49 14.92
C ASP A 119 6.09 -30.25 14.96
N THR A 120 6.10 -31.49 15.48
CA THR A 120 4.86 -32.27 15.60
C THR A 120 4.00 -31.78 16.77
N SER A 121 2.82 -31.25 16.46
CA SER A 121 1.85 -30.83 17.48
C SER A 121 1.01 -31.99 18.01
N ALA A 122 0.75 -31.96 19.31
CA ALA A 122 -0.01 -32.95 20.07
C ALA A 122 0.55 -34.40 19.99
N GLY A 123 1.78 -34.57 19.51
CA GLY A 123 2.41 -35.87 19.27
C GLY A 123 3.93 -35.86 19.50
N VAL A 124 4.62 -36.77 18.84
CA VAL A 124 6.09 -36.92 18.80
C VAL A 124 6.52 -36.94 17.33
N ASP A 125 7.73 -36.55 16.96
CA ASP A 125 8.10 -36.49 15.54
C ASP A 125 8.25 -37.89 14.94
N PHE A 126 9.00 -38.75 15.63
CA PHE A 126 9.20 -40.14 15.19
C PHE A 126 8.72 -41.16 16.23
N VAL A 127 7.95 -42.16 15.79
CA VAL A 127 7.57 -43.28 16.64
C VAL A 127 7.74 -44.62 15.92
N ALA A 128 8.50 -45.53 16.54
CA ALA A 128 8.51 -46.95 16.21
C ALA A 128 7.77 -47.74 17.31
N SER A 129 6.78 -48.52 16.92
CA SER A 129 5.93 -49.27 17.84
C SER A 129 5.66 -50.68 17.36
N THR A 130 5.30 -51.57 18.28
CA THR A 130 4.99 -52.96 17.98
C THR A 130 3.71 -53.41 18.68
N ILE A 131 2.91 -54.20 17.97
CA ILE A 131 1.75 -54.92 18.51
C ILE A 131 1.79 -56.37 18.05
N SER A 132 1.07 -57.25 18.76
CA SER A 132 0.86 -58.64 18.35
C SER A 132 2.17 -59.41 18.05
N GLY A 133 3.25 -59.11 18.79
CA GLY A 133 4.57 -59.73 18.61
C GLY A 133 5.32 -59.31 17.33
N GLY A 134 4.95 -58.18 16.70
CA GLY A 134 5.63 -57.64 15.52
C GLY A 134 6.99 -57.02 15.83
N THR A 135 7.62 -56.47 14.79
CA THR A 135 8.95 -55.82 14.87
C THR A 135 8.92 -54.49 14.13
N ALA A 136 9.37 -53.42 14.78
CA ALA A 136 9.61 -52.12 14.15
C ALA A 136 11.10 -51.82 14.20
N ASN A 137 11.73 -51.71 13.03
CA ASN A 137 13.14 -51.37 12.90
C ASN A 137 13.30 -49.94 12.39
N SER A 138 14.31 -49.23 12.88
CA SER A 138 14.64 -47.88 12.42
C SER A 138 16.16 -47.70 12.39
N SER A 139 16.68 -46.98 11.38
CA SER A 139 18.12 -46.79 11.17
C SER A 139 18.40 -45.57 10.28
N GLY A 140 19.68 -45.19 10.17
CA GLY A 140 20.18 -44.14 9.27
C GLY A 140 20.96 -43.05 10.00
N VAL A 141 21.45 -42.04 9.27
CA VAL A 141 22.44 -41.05 9.76
C VAL A 141 22.21 -39.65 9.17
N GLY A 142 22.79 -38.62 9.78
CA GLY A 142 22.67 -37.23 9.32
C GLY A 142 21.28 -36.63 9.55
N ASN A 143 20.54 -37.07 10.57
CA ASN A 143 19.15 -36.64 10.75
C ASN A 143 18.99 -35.62 11.87
N LEU A 144 18.01 -34.75 11.74
CA LEU A 144 17.52 -33.90 12.81
C LEU A 144 16.12 -34.38 13.18
N ILE A 145 15.97 -34.86 14.42
CA ILE A 145 14.69 -35.36 14.94
C ILE A 145 14.55 -34.81 16.35
N GLU A 146 13.67 -33.83 16.54
CA GLU A 146 13.52 -33.12 17.82
C GLU A 146 13.05 -34.07 18.93
N THR A 147 11.97 -34.81 18.66
CA THR A 147 11.39 -35.77 19.60
C THR A 147 11.19 -37.13 18.94
N ASN A 148 11.61 -38.19 19.63
CA ASN A 148 11.42 -39.54 19.12
C ASN A 148 11.11 -40.57 20.21
N THR A 149 10.41 -41.63 19.81
CA THR A 149 10.20 -42.84 20.60
C THR A 149 10.63 -44.05 19.78
N GLY A 150 11.78 -44.62 20.08
CA GLY A 150 12.26 -45.86 19.47
C GLY A 150 12.96 -45.69 18.12
N PHE A 151 13.56 -44.53 17.83
CA PHE A 151 14.45 -44.40 16.69
C PHE A 151 15.79 -45.10 16.96
N GLY A 152 16.23 -45.96 16.05
CA GLY A 152 17.43 -46.80 16.17
C GLY A 152 18.61 -46.34 15.31
N GLY A 153 18.50 -45.18 14.64
CA GLY A 153 19.58 -44.55 13.88
C GLY A 153 20.34 -43.48 14.69
N SER A 154 21.23 -42.75 14.01
CA SER A 154 21.92 -41.59 14.57
C SER A 154 21.13 -40.31 14.32
N ILE A 155 21.12 -39.44 15.32
CA ILE A 155 20.53 -38.10 15.27
C ILE A 155 21.68 -37.11 15.45
N THR A 156 21.87 -36.22 14.48
CA THR A 156 22.87 -35.15 14.51
C THR A 156 22.46 -34.07 15.49
N SER A 157 21.19 -33.68 15.49
CA SER A 157 20.63 -32.66 16.40
C SER A 157 19.20 -33.01 16.81
N THR A 158 18.86 -32.66 18.05
CA THR A 158 17.49 -32.68 18.59
C THR A 158 16.99 -31.26 18.91
N ALA A 159 17.76 -30.23 18.54
CA ALA A 159 17.32 -28.85 18.68
C ALA A 159 16.29 -28.50 17.59
N ASP A 160 15.51 -27.46 17.85
CA ASP A 160 14.60 -26.87 16.87
C ASP A 160 15.35 -26.62 15.55
N PRO A 161 14.86 -27.16 14.41
CA PRO A 161 15.48 -26.94 13.11
C PRO A 161 15.43 -25.48 12.64
N ASN A 162 14.70 -24.59 13.31
CA ASN A 162 14.53 -23.18 12.96
C ASN A 162 14.13 -23.02 11.49
N LEU A 163 13.01 -23.64 11.13
CA LEU A 163 12.48 -23.63 9.77
C LEU A 163 11.62 -22.40 9.53
N ALA A 164 11.79 -21.77 8.37
CA ALA A 164 10.83 -20.79 7.85
C ALA A 164 9.47 -21.45 7.56
N GLY A 165 8.44 -20.61 7.40
CA GLY A 165 7.11 -21.04 6.92
C GLY A 165 7.18 -21.80 5.59
N LEU A 166 6.14 -22.57 5.29
CA LEU A 166 6.01 -23.20 3.97
C LEU A 166 5.71 -22.10 2.94
N ALA A 167 6.67 -21.80 2.08
CA ALA A 167 6.57 -20.70 1.12
C ALA A 167 7.08 -21.11 -0.27
N ASP A 168 6.74 -20.32 -1.28
CA ASP A 168 7.41 -20.41 -2.58
C ASP A 168 8.84 -19.90 -2.44
N ASN A 169 9.82 -20.81 -2.48
CA ASN A 169 11.24 -20.46 -2.44
C ASN A 169 11.87 -20.67 -3.83
N ARG A 170 11.16 -20.32 -4.90
CA ARG A 170 11.62 -20.35 -6.30
C ARG A 170 11.91 -21.76 -6.83
N GLY A 171 11.20 -22.76 -6.29
CA GLY A 171 11.23 -24.16 -6.74
C GLY A 171 9.92 -24.58 -7.42
N PRO A 172 9.85 -25.78 -8.03
CA PRO A 172 8.62 -26.27 -8.65
C PRO A 172 7.49 -26.58 -7.63
N THR A 173 7.82 -26.61 -6.35
CA THR A 173 6.87 -26.78 -5.24
C THR A 173 7.33 -25.98 -4.02
N PRO A 174 6.41 -25.51 -3.16
CA PRO A 174 6.77 -24.86 -1.89
C PRO A 174 7.70 -25.72 -1.03
N THR A 175 8.60 -25.05 -0.32
CA THR A 175 9.60 -25.64 0.59
C THR A 175 9.59 -24.91 1.92
N ARG A 176 10.27 -25.49 2.93
CA ARG A 176 10.61 -24.77 4.16
C ARG A 176 12.10 -24.46 4.13
N ALA A 177 12.44 -23.18 4.10
CA ALA A 177 13.82 -22.72 4.15
C ALA A 177 14.40 -22.92 5.56
N LEU A 178 15.73 -22.98 5.65
CA LEU A 178 16.45 -22.95 6.93
C LEU A 178 16.73 -21.50 7.29
N ASN A 179 16.27 -21.03 8.45
CA ASN A 179 16.63 -19.70 8.92
C ASN A 179 18.11 -19.65 9.37
N THR A 180 18.69 -18.46 9.39
CA THR A 180 20.05 -18.21 9.90
C THR A 180 20.24 -18.82 11.29
N GLY A 181 21.34 -19.53 11.49
CA GLY A 181 21.66 -20.22 12.74
C GLY A 181 20.94 -21.55 12.94
N SER A 182 20.19 -22.05 11.96
CA SER A 182 19.60 -23.38 11.99
C SER A 182 20.66 -24.46 12.23
N PRO A 183 20.42 -25.43 13.14
CA PRO A 183 21.33 -26.56 13.37
C PRO A 183 21.31 -27.59 12.24
N ALA A 184 20.51 -27.39 11.20
CA ALA A 184 20.46 -28.23 10.01
C ALA A 184 21.46 -27.79 8.92
N ILE A 185 21.96 -26.56 8.99
CA ILE A 185 22.93 -25.98 8.06
C ILE A 185 24.28 -26.72 8.21
N ASP A 186 24.83 -27.18 7.09
CA ASP A 186 26.11 -27.89 6.97
C ASP A 186 26.27 -29.09 7.92
N ALA A 187 25.14 -29.70 8.31
CA ALA A 187 25.09 -30.72 9.36
C ALA A 187 24.76 -32.15 8.85
N GLY A 188 24.48 -32.30 7.56
CA GLY A 188 24.19 -33.58 6.94
C GLY A 188 25.41 -34.49 6.79
N ASP A 189 25.17 -35.76 6.48
CA ASP A 189 26.23 -36.73 6.14
C ASP A 189 26.53 -36.68 4.63
N PRO A 190 27.74 -36.23 4.21
CA PRO A 190 28.13 -36.18 2.79
C PRO A 190 28.13 -37.55 2.10
N GLY A 191 28.27 -38.64 2.87
CA GLY A 191 28.19 -40.01 2.39
C GLY A 191 26.78 -40.47 2.04
N GLN A 192 25.74 -39.71 2.41
CA GLN A 192 24.33 -40.04 2.17
C GLN A 192 23.62 -39.13 1.16
N THR A 193 24.36 -38.31 0.38
CA THR A 193 23.82 -37.43 -0.69
C THR A 193 22.98 -38.17 -1.75
N GLY A 194 23.19 -39.48 -1.92
CA GLY A 194 22.36 -40.32 -2.78
C GLY A 194 22.43 -39.96 -4.28
N GLY A 195 23.46 -39.20 -4.68
CA GLY A 195 23.65 -38.70 -6.05
C GLY A 195 22.77 -37.52 -6.43
N LEU A 196 22.11 -36.86 -5.46
CA LEU A 196 21.40 -35.60 -5.71
C LEU A 196 22.42 -34.48 -6.01
N THR A 197 22.18 -33.74 -7.08
CA THR A 197 22.96 -32.55 -7.46
C THR A 197 22.29 -31.25 -7.05
N THR A 198 20.97 -31.27 -6.83
CA THR A 198 20.16 -30.11 -6.44
C THR A 198 19.25 -30.47 -5.26
N ASP A 199 18.83 -29.46 -4.51
CA ASP A 199 17.79 -29.60 -3.47
C ASP A 199 16.38 -29.68 -4.08
N GLN A 200 15.32 -29.63 -3.27
CA GLN A 200 13.93 -29.79 -3.74
C GLN A 200 13.55 -28.78 -4.82
N ARG A 201 14.16 -27.59 -4.81
CA ARG A 201 13.88 -26.51 -5.77
C ARG A 201 14.42 -26.81 -7.16
N GLY A 202 15.44 -27.67 -7.27
CA GLY A 202 15.99 -28.09 -8.55
C GLY A 202 16.82 -27.00 -9.26
N GLY A 203 17.13 -27.20 -10.53
CA GLY A 203 17.79 -26.18 -11.36
C GLY A 203 19.17 -25.74 -10.82
N ILE A 204 19.26 -24.47 -10.45
CA ILE A 204 20.48 -23.82 -9.95
C ILE A 204 20.74 -24.09 -8.46
N PHE A 205 19.73 -24.54 -7.71
CA PHE A 205 19.83 -24.75 -6.26
C PHE A 205 20.63 -26.03 -5.95
N GLN A 206 21.96 -25.91 -5.97
CA GLN A 206 22.89 -27.01 -5.74
C GLN A 206 22.71 -27.63 -4.36
N ARG A 207 23.04 -28.92 -4.25
CA ARG A 207 22.81 -29.73 -3.04
C ARG A 207 24.02 -29.87 -2.11
N VAL A 208 25.17 -29.35 -2.52
CA VAL A 208 26.39 -29.44 -1.74
C VAL A 208 27.05 -28.09 -1.88
N VAL A 209 26.67 -27.18 -0.98
CA VAL A 209 27.18 -25.81 -0.90
C VAL A 209 27.79 -25.58 0.48
N ASP A 210 28.36 -24.40 0.70
CA ASP A 210 28.89 -23.97 1.99
C ASP A 210 27.88 -22.98 2.57
N GLY A 211 26.87 -23.47 3.27
CA GLY A 211 25.72 -22.67 3.70
C GLY A 211 26.07 -21.63 4.76
N ASP A 212 27.06 -21.93 5.62
CA ASP A 212 27.58 -21.05 6.66
C ASP A 212 28.85 -20.26 6.27
N LEU A 213 29.32 -20.41 5.03
CA LEU A 213 30.50 -19.76 4.45
C LEU A 213 31.81 -19.98 5.25
N ASN A 214 31.93 -21.08 6.00
CA ASN A 214 33.14 -21.38 6.76
C ASN A 214 34.29 -21.96 5.90
N GLY A 215 34.04 -22.18 4.61
CA GLY A 215 34.95 -22.76 3.64
C GLY A 215 34.81 -24.28 3.46
N SER A 216 33.76 -24.90 4.00
CA SER A 216 33.53 -26.36 3.97
C SER A 216 32.16 -26.69 3.40
N THR A 217 32.13 -27.13 2.15
CA THR A 217 30.88 -27.54 1.50
C THR A 217 30.32 -28.85 2.09
N ILE A 218 29.27 -28.78 2.90
CA ILE A 218 28.55 -29.93 3.46
C ILE A 218 27.09 -29.84 3.01
N VAL A 219 26.40 -30.97 2.95
CA VAL A 219 24.96 -30.97 2.61
C VAL A 219 24.14 -30.63 3.85
N ASP A 220 23.06 -29.89 3.66
CA ASP A 220 22.11 -29.63 4.73
C ASP A 220 21.22 -30.83 5.02
N ILE A 221 20.78 -30.91 6.29
CA ILE A 221 19.75 -31.87 6.70
C ILE A 221 18.39 -31.38 6.22
N GLY A 222 17.61 -32.24 5.55
CA GLY A 222 16.24 -31.91 5.12
C GLY A 222 16.09 -31.82 3.61
N ALA A 223 14.98 -31.27 3.12
CA ALA A 223 14.70 -31.14 1.69
C ALA A 223 15.30 -29.89 1.03
N TYR A 224 15.56 -28.86 1.82
CA TYR A 224 16.15 -27.58 1.41
C TYR A 224 17.66 -27.59 1.64
N GLU A 225 18.38 -26.83 0.83
CA GLU A 225 19.79 -26.48 1.02
C GLU A 225 19.91 -24.95 1.11
N LEU A 226 20.45 -24.43 2.21
CA LEU A 226 20.74 -23.01 2.35
C LEU A 226 21.87 -22.65 1.38
N ILE A 227 21.50 -21.81 0.41
CA ILE A 227 22.41 -21.22 -0.54
C ILE A 227 22.40 -19.74 -0.23
N GLN A 228 23.57 -19.16 0.00
CA GLN A 228 23.71 -17.72 0.12
C GLN A 228 23.50 -17.10 -1.26
N ILE A 229 22.44 -16.32 -1.39
CA ILE A 229 22.07 -15.61 -2.61
C ILE A 229 22.20 -14.13 -2.30
N ASP A 230 22.98 -13.47 -3.13
CA ASP A 230 23.03 -12.03 -3.29
C ASP A 230 21.87 -11.63 -4.18
N TYR A 231 20.95 -10.79 -3.73
CA TYR A 231 20.03 -10.13 -4.65
C TYR A 231 20.67 -8.82 -5.11
N GLY A 232 20.17 -8.25 -6.19
CA GLY A 232 20.67 -6.95 -6.65
C GLY A 232 19.61 -5.89 -6.44
N ASP A 233 20.00 -4.85 -5.73
CA ASP A 233 19.16 -3.74 -5.31
C ASP A 233 19.36 -2.58 -6.25
N ALA A 234 18.26 -1.94 -6.69
CA ALA A 234 18.30 -0.74 -7.50
C ALA A 234 17.92 0.49 -6.65
N PRO A 235 18.49 1.67 -6.96
CA PRO A 235 17.92 2.92 -6.52
C PRO A 235 16.46 3.04 -7.01
N ASP A 236 15.52 3.05 -6.08
CA ASP A 236 14.20 3.64 -6.23
C ASP A 236 14.34 5.17 -6.31
N PHE A 237 13.28 5.86 -6.73
CA PHE A 237 13.09 7.28 -6.46
C PHE A 237 12.11 7.52 -5.30
N ALA A 238 11.84 6.52 -4.46
CA ALA A 238 10.93 6.60 -3.32
C ALA A 238 11.35 5.82 -2.05
N SER A 239 10.80 6.33 -0.94
CA SER A 239 10.73 5.96 0.49
C SER A 239 11.46 4.75 1.08
N GLY A 240 12.14 4.99 2.22
CA GLY A 240 12.85 4.01 3.05
C GLY A 240 12.01 3.29 4.12
N THR A 241 10.87 2.71 3.77
CA THR A 241 10.12 1.79 4.64
C THR A 241 9.53 0.66 3.79
N GLY A 242 9.87 -0.58 4.14
CA GLY A 242 9.58 -1.79 3.37
C GLY A 242 8.13 -2.24 3.37
N ASP A 243 7.21 -1.34 2.99
CA ASP A 243 5.81 -1.67 2.79
C ASP A 243 5.43 -1.84 1.32
N VAL A 244 4.63 -2.88 1.12
CA VAL A 244 4.29 -3.52 -0.14
C VAL A 244 3.17 -2.72 -0.80
N GLU A 245 3.49 -1.66 -1.52
CA GLU A 245 2.54 -1.07 -2.47
C GLU A 245 3.26 -0.34 -3.60
N VAL A 246 2.59 -0.10 -4.72
CA VAL A 246 3.15 0.68 -5.82
C VAL A 246 3.16 2.13 -5.36
N LEU A 247 4.19 2.52 -4.61
CA LEU A 247 4.24 3.82 -3.96
C LEU A 247 4.36 4.90 -5.03
N LEU A 248 3.46 5.85 -5.00
CA LEU A 248 3.54 7.05 -5.83
C LEU A 248 4.27 8.15 -5.03
N GLU A 249 4.68 7.88 -3.81
CA GLU A 249 5.17 8.82 -2.81
C GLU A 249 6.60 9.29 -3.07
N SER A 250 6.88 10.57 -2.82
CA SER A 250 8.26 11.05 -2.82
C SER A 250 8.43 12.30 -1.95
N GLY A 251 9.55 12.42 -1.26
CA GLY A 251 9.78 13.46 -0.25
C GLY A 251 9.86 12.87 1.15
N VAL A 252 9.56 13.69 2.16
CA VAL A 252 9.42 13.24 3.55
C VAL A 252 8.05 12.59 3.67
N ASP A 253 8.03 11.34 4.13
CA ASP A 253 6.81 10.61 4.47
C ASP A 253 6.06 11.33 5.60
N ASP A 254 4.75 11.49 5.45
CA ASP A 254 3.88 12.24 6.35
C ASP A 254 4.48 13.61 6.76
N GLN A 255 4.71 14.48 5.79
CA GLN A 255 5.31 15.79 6.07
C GLN A 255 4.33 16.68 6.86
N ARG A 256 4.59 16.89 8.15
CA ARG A 256 3.84 17.85 8.98
C ARG A 256 3.91 19.27 8.38
N ILE A 257 2.75 19.88 8.13
CA ILE A 257 2.60 21.21 7.54
C ILE A 257 2.20 22.24 8.60
N SER A 258 1.31 21.89 9.54
CA SER A 258 0.88 22.78 10.63
C SER A 258 1.52 22.43 11.98
N ASN A 259 1.64 23.42 12.86
CA ASN A 259 2.10 23.29 14.25
C ASN A 259 1.11 24.07 15.12
N VAL A 260 -0.04 23.46 15.40
CA VAL A 260 -1.11 24.12 16.15
C VAL A 260 -0.85 23.89 17.63
N GLY A 261 -0.57 24.96 18.37
CA GLY A 261 -0.26 24.85 19.78
C GLY A 261 1.09 24.19 20.09
N THR A 262 1.12 23.40 21.17
CA THR A 262 2.34 22.73 21.66
C THR A 262 2.07 21.24 21.77
N ASP A 263 2.94 20.42 21.18
CA ASP A 263 2.81 18.96 21.17
C ASP A 263 2.44 18.39 22.56
N GLY A 264 1.40 17.57 22.58
CA GLY A 264 0.76 16.97 23.73
C GLY A 264 -0.46 17.74 24.28
N ASP A 265 -1.00 18.73 23.56
CA ASP A 265 -2.16 19.54 23.95
C ASP A 265 -3.39 19.28 23.08
N ALA A 266 -4.08 18.16 23.33
CA ALA A 266 -5.34 17.78 22.65
C ALA A 266 -6.53 18.75 22.83
N SER A 267 -6.33 19.91 23.47
CA SER A 267 -7.31 21.01 23.40
C SER A 267 -7.15 21.87 22.16
N ARG A 268 -6.09 21.65 21.38
CA ARG A 268 -5.76 22.37 20.16
C ARG A 268 -5.60 21.38 19.02
N GLY A 269 -6.05 21.77 17.84
CA GLY A 269 -5.95 20.93 16.66
C GLY A 269 -6.26 21.69 15.39
N ALA A 270 -5.75 21.16 14.28
CA ALA A 270 -6.09 21.54 12.93
C ALA A 270 -7.05 20.50 12.32
N GLY A 271 -7.93 20.97 11.45
CA GLY A 271 -8.79 20.12 10.65
C GLY A 271 -9.09 20.71 9.29
N ASN A 272 -9.62 19.85 8.41
CA ASN A 272 -10.10 20.21 7.07
C ASN A 272 -9.04 20.96 6.23
N GLY A 273 -7.86 20.36 6.08
CA GLY A 273 -6.82 20.88 5.20
C GLY A 273 -7.32 20.98 3.75
N ARG A 274 -7.02 22.09 3.07
CA ARG A 274 -7.24 22.28 1.63
C ARG A 274 -6.02 22.86 0.94
N VAL A 275 -5.83 22.55 -0.34
CA VAL A 275 -4.61 22.89 -1.07
C VAL A 275 -4.87 23.43 -2.47
N ALA A 276 -4.12 24.46 -2.84
CA ALA A 276 -4.09 24.97 -4.21
C ALA A 276 -2.67 25.17 -4.72
N PHE A 277 -2.42 24.75 -5.96
CA PHE A 277 -1.13 24.91 -6.62
C PHE A 277 -1.02 26.25 -7.36
N ASN A 278 0.13 26.90 -7.23
CA ASN A 278 0.52 28.10 -7.96
C ASN A 278 1.65 27.79 -8.94
N ALA A 279 1.26 27.59 -10.19
CA ALA A 279 2.17 27.29 -11.29
C ALA A 279 3.15 28.41 -11.64
N THR A 280 2.96 29.64 -11.14
CA THR A 280 3.93 30.73 -11.37
C THR A 280 5.11 30.65 -10.41
N ALA A 281 4.88 30.20 -9.17
CA ALA A 281 5.89 30.10 -8.14
C ALA A 281 6.45 28.68 -7.97
N ASN A 282 5.77 27.67 -8.52
CA ASN A 282 6.01 26.25 -8.22
C ASN A 282 5.82 25.95 -6.72
N GLU A 283 4.74 26.47 -6.16
CA GLU A 283 4.44 26.38 -4.72
C GLU A 283 2.96 26.09 -4.51
N TYR A 284 2.64 25.44 -3.41
CA TYR A 284 1.28 25.24 -2.93
C TYR A 284 0.96 26.23 -1.81
N LEU A 285 -0.32 26.58 -1.69
CA LEU A 285 -0.87 27.17 -0.48
C LEU A 285 -1.79 26.12 0.16
N VAL A 286 -1.44 25.72 1.39
CA VAL A 286 -2.25 24.83 2.23
C VAL A 286 -2.95 25.68 3.28
N VAL A 287 -4.25 25.47 3.46
CA VAL A 287 -5.10 26.20 4.43
C VAL A 287 -5.89 25.22 5.27
N TRP A 288 -6.25 25.61 6.50
CA TRP A 288 -6.97 24.74 7.43
C TRP A 288 -7.71 25.55 8.50
N SER A 289 -8.67 24.93 9.19
CA SER A 289 -9.26 25.47 10.41
C SER A 289 -8.46 25.01 11.62
N ALA A 290 -8.15 25.89 12.57
CA ALA A 290 -7.46 25.52 13.80
C ALA A 290 -7.81 26.42 14.98
N ASP A 291 -7.83 25.82 16.16
CA ASP A 291 -7.78 26.50 17.46
C ASP A 291 -6.32 26.62 17.90
N ASN A 292 -5.72 27.78 17.67
CA ASN A 292 -4.30 28.03 17.94
C ASN A 292 -4.06 28.78 19.26
N ASP A 293 -5.12 29.07 20.01
CA ASP A 293 -5.04 29.83 21.25
C ASP A 293 -5.41 28.97 22.47
N ALA A 294 -5.03 29.44 23.66
CA ALA A 294 -4.92 28.59 24.84
C ALA A 294 -6.19 28.54 25.71
N ASN A 295 -7.21 29.38 25.44
CA ASN A 295 -8.24 29.66 26.44
C ASN A 295 -9.64 29.98 25.90
N ASP A 296 -9.92 29.74 24.62
CA ASP A 296 -11.12 30.28 23.97
C ASP A 296 -11.87 29.31 23.05
N ASN A 297 -11.31 28.18 22.64
CA ASN A 297 -11.99 27.24 21.74
C ASN A 297 -12.43 27.89 20.40
N GLU A 298 -11.76 28.99 19.98
CA GLU A 298 -12.09 29.74 18.78
C GLU A 298 -11.29 29.19 17.59
N ASN A 299 -11.99 28.68 16.57
CA ASN A 299 -11.35 28.20 15.36
C ASN A 299 -11.20 29.31 14.32
N GLU A 300 -10.02 29.42 13.72
CA GLU A 300 -9.78 30.30 12.58
C GLU A 300 -9.16 29.60 11.40
N ILE A 301 -9.18 30.29 10.26
CA ILE A 301 -8.53 29.82 9.05
C ILE A 301 -7.08 30.27 9.07
N TRP A 302 -6.18 29.30 9.02
CA TRP A 302 -4.74 29.47 8.92
C TRP A 302 -4.24 28.98 7.57
N GLY A 303 -3.01 29.34 7.22
CA GLY A 303 -2.36 28.78 6.06
C GLY A 303 -0.85 28.84 6.13
N ARG A 304 -0.23 28.02 5.27
CA ARG A 304 1.21 27.94 5.07
C ARG A 304 1.52 27.61 3.62
N ARG A 305 2.64 28.13 3.14
CA ARG A 305 3.14 27.83 1.80
C ARG A 305 3.95 26.54 1.83
N PHE A 306 3.97 25.81 0.73
CA PHE A 306 4.75 24.59 0.56
C PHE A 306 5.47 24.62 -0.79
N ASP A 307 6.76 24.29 -0.81
CA ASP A 307 7.61 24.35 -2.00
C ASP A 307 7.41 23.08 -2.83
N GLY A 308 6.99 23.21 -4.10
CA GLY A 308 6.80 22.07 -4.99
C GLY A 308 8.11 21.47 -5.49
N SER A 309 9.23 22.20 -5.44
CA SER A 309 10.55 21.69 -5.83
C SER A 309 11.26 21.02 -4.66
N THR A 310 11.32 21.67 -3.50
CA THR A 310 12.02 21.08 -2.34
C THR A 310 11.13 20.15 -1.53
N ARG A 311 9.81 20.12 -1.79
CA ARG A 311 8.82 19.31 -1.07
C ARG A 311 8.82 19.59 0.43
N GLN A 312 8.89 20.88 0.79
CA GLN A 312 9.03 21.31 2.18
C GLN A 312 8.15 22.53 2.47
N PRO A 313 7.63 22.68 3.71
CA PRO A 313 6.93 23.90 4.11
C PRO A 313 7.81 25.15 4.05
N ILE A 314 7.28 26.24 3.49
CA ILE A 314 7.97 27.53 3.35
C ILE A 314 7.49 28.51 4.43
N GLY A 315 8.45 29.00 5.23
CA GLY A 315 8.19 30.04 6.22
C GLY A 315 7.29 29.59 7.38
N GLY A 316 6.75 30.56 8.11
CA GLY A 316 5.82 30.33 9.22
C GLY A 316 4.35 30.43 8.78
N GLU A 317 3.49 29.93 9.64
CA GLU A 317 2.03 29.95 9.48
C GLU A 317 1.47 31.36 9.63
N PHE A 318 0.33 31.63 8.99
CA PHE A 318 -0.34 32.92 9.08
C PHE A 318 -1.86 32.76 9.14
N ARG A 319 -2.48 33.50 10.05
CA ARG A 319 -3.94 33.60 10.17
C ARG A 319 -4.54 34.38 9.00
N ILE A 320 -5.57 33.82 8.39
CA ILE A 320 -6.28 34.35 7.22
C ILE A 320 -7.61 34.97 7.62
N SER A 321 -8.41 34.30 8.45
CA SER A 321 -9.70 34.81 8.92
C SER A 321 -9.56 35.74 10.14
N THR A 322 -10.53 36.62 10.32
CA THR A 322 -10.77 37.32 11.58
C THR A 322 -12.26 37.23 11.87
N THR A 323 -12.64 36.20 12.61
CA THR A 323 -14.03 35.97 13.03
C THR A 323 -14.24 36.63 14.37
N GLY A 324 -15.19 37.56 14.50
CA GLY A 324 -15.44 38.22 15.78
C GLY A 324 -14.22 38.91 16.43
N THR A 325 -14.18 38.87 17.76
CA THR A 325 -13.05 39.34 18.57
C THR A 325 -12.27 38.17 19.11
N ASP A 326 -10.96 38.21 18.94
CA ASP A 326 -9.99 37.26 19.50
C ASP A 326 -10.35 36.80 20.92
N GLY A 327 -10.52 35.50 21.05
CA GLY A 327 -10.93 34.76 22.23
C GLY A 327 -12.43 34.60 22.45
N ASP A 328 -13.24 34.67 21.40
CA ASP A 328 -14.70 34.51 21.47
C ASP A 328 -15.13 33.16 20.88
N ALA A 329 -15.36 32.18 21.76
CA ALA A 329 -15.78 30.81 21.41
C ALA A 329 -17.09 30.73 20.59
N ASP A 330 -17.88 31.80 20.57
CA ASP A 330 -19.11 31.88 19.79
C ASP A 330 -18.83 32.41 18.35
N ARG A 331 -17.56 32.56 17.95
CA ARG A 331 -17.11 33.23 16.72
C ARG A 331 -16.10 32.39 15.96
N ASP A 332 -16.55 31.25 15.44
CA ASP A 332 -15.68 30.31 14.74
C ASP A 332 -15.65 30.48 13.21
N ALA A 333 -14.57 30.00 12.60
CA ALA A 333 -14.44 29.74 11.18
C ALA A 333 -14.03 28.28 10.88
N PHE A 334 -14.78 27.65 9.97
CA PHE A 334 -14.63 26.24 9.61
C PHE A 334 -14.66 26.03 8.09
N ASN A 335 -14.30 24.81 7.68
CA ASN A 335 -14.45 24.29 6.32
C ASN A 335 -13.91 25.26 5.26
N PRO A 336 -12.59 25.54 5.30
CA PRO A 336 -12.00 26.40 4.30
C PRO A 336 -11.98 25.70 2.94
N ASP A 337 -11.83 26.49 1.88
CA ASP A 337 -11.44 26.04 0.54
C ASP A 337 -10.56 27.11 -0.13
N VAL A 338 -9.69 26.72 -1.06
CA VAL A 338 -8.70 27.58 -1.69
C VAL A 338 -8.55 27.34 -3.18
N SER A 339 -8.47 28.42 -3.96
CA SER A 339 -8.16 28.33 -5.39
C SER A 339 -7.25 29.46 -5.86
N TRP A 340 -6.39 29.19 -6.85
CA TRP A 340 -5.39 30.13 -7.35
C TRP A 340 -5.82 30.80 -8.67
N SER A 341 -5.64 32.12 -8.74
CA SER A 341 -5.83 32.90 -9.96
C SER A 341 -4.54 33.02 -10.76
N SER A 342 -4.53 32.42 -11.95
CA SER A 342 -3.40 32.51 -12.87
C SER A 342 -3.18 33.89 -13.50
N GLN A 343 -4.16 34.80 -13.45
CA GLN A 343 -4.01 36.15 -14.02
C GLN A 343 -3.53 37.18 -13.01
N THR A 344 -3.97 37.11 -11.74
CA THR A 344 -3.53 38.05 -10.69
C THR A 344 -2.39 37.49 -9.85
N ASN A 345 -2.11 36.19 -9.95
CA ASN A 345 -1.18 35.44 -9.11
C ASN A 345 -1.53 35.58 -7.62
N GLU A 346 -2.81 35.44 -7.31
CA GLU A 346 -3.37 35.51 -5.95
C GLU A 346 -4.27 34.31 -5.71
N TYR A 347 -4.36 33.87 -4.47
CA TYR A 347 -5.32 32.88 -4.03
C TYR A 347 -6.57 33.59 -3.51
N LEU A 348 -7.73 32.98 -3.69
CA LEU A 348 -8.92 33.27 -2.89
C LEU A 348 -9.09 32.09 -1.91
N VAL A 349 -9.19 32.41 -0.62
CA VAL A 349 -9.53 31.45 0.43
C VAL A 349 -10.92 31.79 0.91
N VAL A 350 -11.82 30.82 0.97
CA VAL A 350 -13.20 30.95 1.46
C VAL A 350 -13.43 30.01 2.64
N TRP A 351 -14.40 30.32 3.49
CA TRP A 351 -14.73 29.52 4.67
C TRP A 351 -16.13 29.85 5.16
N GLN A 352 -16.69 28.97 5.99
CA GLN A 352 -17.89 29.22 6.78
C GLN A 352 -17.49 29.95 8.06
N GLY A 353 -18.13 31.06 8.41
CA GLY A 353 -17.80 31.79 9.63
C GLY A 353 -18.98 32.43 10.34
N ASP A 354 -18.94 32.42 11.68
CA ASP A 354 -19.92 33.07 12.56
C ASP A 354 -19.44 34.47 12.98
N ASN A 355 -19.34 35.35 11.99
CA ASN A 355 -18.73 36.67 12.15
C ASN A 355 -19.70 37.75 12.64
N GLU A 356 -21.01 37.46 12.63
CA GLU A 356 -22.06 38.44 12.89
C GLU A 356 -22.35 38.58 14.39
N SER A 357 -23.24 39.49 14.77
CA SER A 357 -23.51 39.73 16.20
C SER A 357 -24.42 38.68 16.85
N THR A 358 -25.15 37.91 16.03
CA THR A 358 -25.96 36.78 16.47
C THR A 358 -25.10 35.53 16.40
N ASP A 359 -25.11 34.74 17.46
CA ASP A 359 -24.43 33.45 17.53
C ASP A 359 -25.21 32.41 16.70
N ASN A 360 -24.48 31.50 16.05
CA ASN A 360 -24.91 30.52 15.05
C ASN A 360 -25.45 31.12 13.73
N GLU A 361 -25.08 32.37 13.39
CA GLU A 361 -25.42 32.98 12.10
C GLU A 361 -24.26 32.83 11.11
N PHE A 362 -24.09 31.61 10.60
CA PHE A 362 -22.97 31.28 9.70
C PHE A 362 -23.15 31.87 8.31
N GLU A 363 -22.09 32.46 7.77
CA GLU A 363 -22.04 32.96 6.40
C GLU A 363 -20.75 32.49 5.71
N THR A 364 -20.78 32.40 4.39
CA THR A 364 -19.56 32.21 3.59
C THR A 364 -18.78 33.51 3.55
N TYR A 365 -17.55 33.47 4.05
CA TYR A 365 -16.57 34.54 3.96
C TYR A 365 -15.45 34.19 2.99
N GLY A 366 -14.68 35.19 2.59
CA GLY A 366 -13.45 34.94 1.86
C GLY A 366 -12.45 36.08 1.94
N ARG A 367 -11.19 35.76 1.67
CA ARG A 367 -10.08 36.70 1.66
C ARG A 367 -9.05 36.33 0.60
N PHE A 368 -8.55 37.35 -0.08
CA PHE A 368 -7.49 37.17 -1.05
C PHE A 368 -6.13 37.07 -0.34
N VAL A 369 -5.29 36.15 -0.80
CA VAL A 369 -3.94 35.93 -0.28
C VAL A 369 -2.96 36.07 -1.45
N GLY A 370 -1.94 36.90 -1.28
CA GLY A 370 -0.89 37.09 -2.29
C GLY A 370 0.02 35.86 -2.39
N PRO A 371 0.89 35.81 -3.41
CA PRO A 371 1.71 34.62 -3.69
C PRO A 371 2.75 34.33 -2.59
N THR A 372 3.05 35.32 -1.73
CA THR A 372 3.97 35.16 -0.59
C THR A 372 3.25 34.96 0.74
N GLY A 373 1.94 34.69 0.74
CA GLY A 373 1.10 34.58 1.95
C GLY A 373 0.58 35.92 2.49
N ALA A 374 0.89 37.04 1.83
CA ALA A 374 0.46 38.36 2.30
C ALA A 374 -1.05 38.59 2.03
N LEU A 375 -1.83 38.85 3.08
CA LEU A 375 -3.27 39.09 3.00
C LEU A 375 -3.60 40.34 2.16
N GLN A 376 -4.54 40.22 1.24
CA GLN A 376 -4.91 41.25 0.28
C GLN A 376 -6.33 41.77 0.54
N GLY A 377 -6.47 43.09 0.59
CA GLY A 377 -7.77 43.73 0.81
C GLY A 377 -8.37 43.44 2.19
N ILE A 378 -9.69 43.46 2.26
CA ILE A 378 -10.47 43.15 3.47
C ILE A 378 -11.18 41.79 3.27
N GLN A 379 -11.55 41.15 4.37
CA GLN A 379 -12.45 40.00 4.37
C GLN A 379 -13.81 40.39 3.74
N LEU A 380 -14.38 39.49 2.95
CA LEU A 380 -15.63 39.66 2.23
C LEU A 380 -16.69 38.71 2.80
N ARG A 381 -17.88 39.21 3.13
CA ARG A 381 -19.09 38.38 3.30
C ARG A 381 -19.67 38.09 1.92
N ILE A 382 -19.71 36.83 1.51
CA ILE A 382 -20.02 36.40 0.15
C ILE A 382 -21.49 36.00 -0.01
N SER A 383 -22.03 35.23 0.92
CA SER A 383 -23.33 34.54 0.77
C SER A 383 -24.54 35.43 1.05
N GLN A 384 -24.51 36.22 2.14
CA GLN A 384 -25.63 37.08 2.56
C GLN A 384 -26.96 36.31 2.62
N MET A 385 -27.02 35.24 3.41
CA MET A 385 -28.22 34.43 3.60
C MET A 385 -29.21 35.14 4.53
N GLY A 386 -30.47 35.23 4.10
CA GLY A 386 -31.54 35.81 4.91
C GLY A 386 -31.33 37.27 5.32
N THR A 387 -31.92 37.64 6.46
CA THR A 387 -31.74 38.96 7.07
C THR A 387 -30.72 38.89 8.19
N ASP A 388 -29.80 39.85 8.20
CA ASP A 388 -28.80 40.02 9.26
C ASP A 388 -29.40 39.92 10.67
N GLY A 389 -28.84 39.04 11.48
CA GLY A 389 -29.29 38.71 12.83
C GLY A 389 -30.23 37.50 12.91
N ASP A 390 -30.45 36.75 11.84
CA ASP A 390 -31.34 35.57 11.80
C ASP A 390 -30.53 34.27 11.70
N ALA A 391 -30.31 33.62 12.86
CA ALA A 391 -29.58 32.34 12.93
C ALA A 391 -30.26 31.17 12.20
N ASN A 392 -31.51 31.32 11.74
CA ASN A 392 -32.16 30.31 10.89
C ASN A 392 -31.71 30.43 9.43
N SER A 393 -31.08 31.54 9.05
CA SER A 393 -30.47 31.71 7.74
C SER A 393 -28.98 31.50 7.87
N SER A 394 -28.44 30.51 7.16
CA SER A 394 -27.04 30.15 7.29
C SER A 394 -26.44 29.68 5.97
N ALA A 395 -25.11 29.77 5.86
CA ALA A 395 -24.33 29.20 4.78
C ALA A 395 -23.20 28.33 5.34
N SER A 396 -23.04 27.14 4.76
CA SER A 396 -22.05 26.15 5.16
C SER A 396 -21.40 25.46 3.96
N ASN A 397 -20.30 24.76 4.22
CA ASN A 397 -19.57 23.94 3.24
C ASN A 397 -19.28 24.68 1.91
N PRO A 398 -18.53 25.80 1.94
CA PRO A 398 -18.23 26.53 0.74
C PRO A 398 -17.16 25.84 -0.11
N ALA A 399 -17.30 25.91 -1.43
CA ALA A 399 -16.30 25.46 -2.40
C ALA A 399 -16.07 26.53 -3.48
N LEU A 400 -14.89 26.57 -4.11
CA LEU A 400 -14.60 27.53 -5.18
C LEU A 400 -13.72 27.01 -6.32
N ALA A 401 -13.99 27.50 -7.53
CA ALA A 401 -13.12 27.29 -8.69
C ALA A 401 -12.87 28.58 -9.48
N TYR A 402 -11.65 28.72 -9.98
CA TYR A 402 -11.22 29.87 -10.79
C TYR A 402 -11.42 29.66 -12.30
N SER A 403 -12.04 30.64 -12.97
CA SER A 403 -12.04 30.73 -14.43
C SER A 403 -10.99 31.71 -14.92
N ALA A 404 -9.97 31.17 -15.59
CA ALA A 404 -8.99 31.97 -16.31
C ALA A 404 -9.57 32.68 -17.54
N THR A 405 -10.79 32.36 -17.99
CA THR A 405 -11.42 33.06 -19.12
C THR A 405 -12.14 34.34 -18.68
N SER A 406 -12.88 34.31 -17.56
CA SER A 406 -13.55 35.50 -17.02
C SER A 406 -12.71 36.29 -16.03
N ASN A 407 -11.60 35.71 -15.54
CA ASN A 407 -10.81 36.23 -14.42
C ASN A 407 -11.65 36.39 -13.14
N GLU A 408 -12.44 35.36 -12.85
CA GLU A 408 -13.37 35.33 -11.73
C GLU A 408 -13.40 33.95 -11.11
N PHE A 409 -13.63 33.91 -9.81
CA PHE A 409 -13.98 32.71 -9.08
C PHE A 409 -15.50 32.54 -9.08
N LEU A 410 -15.97 31.31 -9.16
CA LEU A 410 -17.32 30.95 -8.71
C LEU A 410 -17.16 30.34 -7.32
N VAL A 411 -17.83 30.91 -6.33
CA VAL A 411 -17.94 30.37 -4.97
C VAL A 411 -19.35 29.81 -4.83
N VAL A 412 -19.47 28.59 -4.33
CA VAL A 412 -20.75 27.92 -4.04
C VAL A 412 -20.80 27.49 -2.58
N TRP A 413 -21.99 27.31 -2.03
CA TRP A 413 -22.21 26.88 -0.65
C TRP A 413 -23.59 26.26 -0.49
N GLN A 414 -23.74 25.42 0.53
CA GLN A 414 -25.02 24.99 1.05
C GLN A 414 -25.64 26.14 1.85
N GLY A 415 -26.91 26.49 1.63
CA GLY A 415 -27.54 27.59 2.33
C GLY A 415 -29.01 27.39 2.65
N ASP A 416 -29.41 27.96 3.79
CA ASP A 416 -30.80 28.10 4.25
C ASP A 416 -31.12 29.60 4.36
N GLU A 417 -32.30 30.02 3.92
CA GLU A 417 -32.72 31.41 4.09
C GLU A 417 -34.18 31.64 4.47
N GLY A 418 -35.00 30.62 4.75
CA GLY A 418 -36.37 30.75 5.26
C GLY A 418 -37.33 31.72 4.51
N LEU A 419 -36.92 32.23 3.35
CA LEU A 419 -37.56 33.30 2.60
C LEU A 419 -38.28 32.71 1.38
N ALA A 420 -39.60 32.93 1.33
CA ALA A 420 -40.45 32.42 0.25
C ALA A 420 -39.86 32.71 -1.15
N PRO A 421 -39.76 31.72 -2.04
CA PRO A 421 -40.46 30.44 -1.98
C PRO A 421 -39.89 29.41 -1.00
N LEU A 422 -38.59 29.53 -0.63
CA LEU A 422 -37.90 28.64 0.30
C LEU A 422 -38.51 28.69 1.70
N VAL A 423 -38.51 27.56 2.38
CA VAL A 423 -38.90 27.43 3.78
C VAL A 423 -37.67 27.24 4.67
N ASP A 424 -37.85 27.46 5.96
CA ASP A 424 -36.81 27.24 6.98
C ASP A 424 -36.44 25.76 7.08
N ASN A 425 -35.15 25.44 7.22
CA ASN A 425 -34.54 24.11 7.12
C ASN A 425 -34.63 23.47 5.73
N GLU A 426 -34.75 24.25 4.67
CA GLU A 426 -34.65 23.77 3.29
C GLU A 426 -33.31 24.22 2.69
N PHE A 427 -32.36 23.29 2.62
CA PHE A 427 -31.00 23.59 2.19
C PHE A 427 -30.86 23.44 0.68
N GLU A 428 -30.34 24.49 0.05
CA GLU A 428 -30.05 24.50 -1.38
C GLU A 428 -28.63 25.00 -1.65
N ILE A 429 -28.08 24.64 -2.80
CA ILE A 429 -26.79 25.13 -3.27
C ILE A 429 -26.99 26.50 -3.91
N PHE A 430 -26.28 27.48 -3.36
CA PHE A 430 -26.19 28.82 -3.90
C PHE A 430 -24.79 29.09 -4.46
N GLY A 431 -24.65 30.20 -5.17
CA GLY A 431 -23.34 30.67 -5.59
C GLY A 431 -23.26 32.17 -5.78
N GLN A 432 -22.03 32.67 -5.84
CA GLN A 432 -21.69 34.05 -6.11
C GLN A 432 -20.35 34.11 -6.85
N ARG A 433 -20.30 34.89 -7.92
CA ARG A 433 -19.03 35.16 -8.63
C ARG A 433 -18.23 36.20 -7.88
N ILE A 434 -16.92 36.03 -7.82
CA ILE A 434 -15.96 36.97 -7.24
C ILE A 434 -14.93 37.36 -8.30
N SER A 435 -14.78 38.66 -8.56
CA SER A 435 -13.76 39.14 -9.50
C SER A 435 -12.39 39.15 -8.87
N ALA A 436 -11.44 38.43 -9.47
CA ALA A 436 -10.04 38.44 -9.02
C ALA A 436 -9.41 39.82 -9.20
N ALA A 437 -9.81 40.55 -10.25
CA ALA A 437 -9.27 41.88 -10.54
C ALA A 437 -9.71 42.97 -9.55
N SER A 438 -10.98 42.96 -9.13
CA SER A 438 -11.51 43.95 -8.18
C SER A 438 -11.57 43.47 -6.72
N ARG A 439 -11.31 42.18 -6.48
CA ARG A 439 -11.43 41.51 -5.17
C ARG A 439 -12.78 41.76 -4.51
N ASN A 440 -13.86 41.58 -5.28
CA ASN A 440 -15.22 41.86 -4.84
C ASN A 440 -16.23 41.00 -5.61
N THR A 441 -17.48 40.96 -5.13
CA THR A 441 -18.57 40.25 -5.78
C THR A 441 -18.84 40.80 -7.18
N ALA A 442 -19.15 39.90 -8.11
CA ALA A 442 -19.46 40.18 -9.49
C ALA A 442 -20.85 39.63 -9.82
N GLY A 443 -21.77 40.49 -10.28
CA GLY A 443 -23.15 40.07 -10.53
C GLY A 443 -23.94 39.82 -9.25
N SER A 444 -24.97 38.98 -9.34
CA SER A 444 -25.89 38.66 -8.23
C SER A 444 -25.71 37.23 -7.77
N ARG A 445 -26.03 36.96 -6.49
CA ARG A 445 -26.17 35.62 -5.94
C ARG A 445 -27.19 34.81 -6.76
N MET A 446 -26.94 33.52 -6.87
CA MET A 446 -27.73 32.59 -7.68
C MET A 446 -28.03 31.32 -6.90
N GLN A 447 -29.27 30.83 -6.98
CA GLN A 447 -29.62 29.47 -6.55
C GLN A 447 -29.32 28.50 -7.70
N ILE A 448 -28.60 27.43 -7.40
CA ILE A 448 -28.07 26.46 -8.37
C ILE A 448 -28.92 25.19 -8.35
N SER A 449 -29.21 24.64 -7.17
CA SER A 449 -30.09 23.47 -6.99
C SER A 449 -31.55 23.88 -6.74
N MET A 450 -32.45 22.92 -6.92
CA MET A 450 -33.89 23.03 -6.70
C MET A 450 -34.41 21.67 -6.19
N MET A 451 -33.89 21.19 -5.07
CA MET A 451 -34.27 19.91 -4.47
C MET A 451 -35.71 19.98 -3.96
N GLY A 452 -36.49 18.91 -4.13
CA GLY A 452 -37.92 18.92 -3.81
C GLY A 452 -38.80 19.64 -4.86
N GLY A 453 -38.20 20.23 -5.90
CA GLY A 453 -38.86 20.74 -7.10
C GLY A 453 -38.81 22.26 -7.29
N ALA A 454 -39.37 22.74 -8.42
CA ALA A 454 -39.19 24.12 -8.91
C ALA A 454 -39.75 25.25 -8.03
N ASN A 455 -40.36 24.93 -6.89
CA ASN A 455 -40.89 25.91 -5.94
C ASN A 455 -40.27 25.78 -4.55
N GLY A 456 -39.21 24.96 -4.36
CA GLY A 456 -38.45 24.80 -3.10
C GLY A 456 -39.27 25.20 -1.89
N ALA A 457 -40.19 24.34 -1.46
CA ALA A 457 -41.00 24.57 -0.28
C ALA A 457 -41.23 23.25 0.45
N ASP A 458 -40.19 22.42 0.54
CA ASP A 458 -40.23 21.11 1.17
C ASP A 458 -38.90 20.78 1.84
N ALA A 459 -38.77 21.15 3.12
CA ALA A 459 -37.62 20.91 4.00
C ALA A 459 -37.28 19.43 4.26
N ASN A 460 -37.88 18.48 3.53
CA ASN A 460 -37.43 17.09 3.53
C ASN A 460 -36.48 16.78 2.36
N TYR A 461 -36.31 17.71 1.41
CA TYR A 461 -35.54 17.48 0.19
C TYR A 461 -34.46 18.55 0.07
N ASP A 462 -33.25 18.19 0.49
CA ASP A 462 -32.14 19.13 0.68
C ASP A 462 -30.97 18.85 -0.25
N ALA A 463 -30.10 19.84 -0.40
CA ALA A 463 -28.78 19.71 -1.00
C ALA A 463 -27.66 20.02 0.01
N ASN A 464 -26.58 19.23 -0.03
CA ASN A 464 -25.44 19.36 0.87
C ASN A 464 -24.09 19.07 0.17
N SER A 465 -23.00 19.44 0.86
CA SER A 465 -21.61 19.18 0.45
C SER A 465 -21.32 19.51 -1.03
N PRO A 466 -21.47 20.78 -1.46
CA PRO A 466 -21.24 21.13 -2.85
C PRO A 466 -19.75 21.17 -3.19
N ASP A 467 -19.42 20.81 -4.43
CA ASP A 467 -18.11 21.05 -5.03
C ASP A 467 -18.25 21.47 -6.52
N LEU A 468 -17.18 21.98 -7.15
CA LEU A 468 -17.19 22.43 -8.52
C LEU A 468 -15.83 22.41 -9.24
N ALA A 469 -15.89 22.08 -10.54
CA ALA A 469 -14.75 22.17 -11.45
C ALA A 469 -15.01 23.08 -12.65
N TRP A 470 -13.97 23.77 -13.10
CA TRP A 470 -14.01 24.64 -14.27
C TRP A 470 -13.63 23.90 -15.57
N ASN A 471 -14.57 23.86 -16.52
CA ASN A 471 -14.29 23.49 -17.91
C ASN A 471 -13.68 24.69 -18.64
N SER A 472 -12.37 24.58 -18.87
CA SER A 472 -11.55 25.59 -19.53
C SER A 472 -11.87 25.81 -21.01
N ALA A 473 -12.39 24.80 -21.72
CA ALA A 473 -12.70 24.87 -23.13
C ALA A 473 -13.97 25.68 -23.45
N ALA A 474 -14.99 25.60 -22.59
CA ALA A 474 -16.28 26.25 -22.80
C ALA A 474 -16.56 27.43 -21.86
N ASN A 475 -15.67 27.69 -20.90
CA ASN A 475 -15.89 28.60 -19.79
C ASN A 475 -17.23 28.33 -19.08
N THR A 476 -17.38 27.09 -18.63
CA THR A 476 -18.52 26.63 -17.82
C THR A 476 -17.99 25.88 -16.61
N PHE A 477 -18.74 25.87 -15.53
CA PHE A 477 -18.48 25.04 -14.37
C PHE A 477 -19.45 23.85 -14.35
N LEU A 478 -19.04 22.73 -13.80
CA LEU A 478 -19.97 21.72 -13.28
C LEU A 478 -19.97 21.87 -11.76
N VAL A 479 -21.13 22.15 -11.18
CA VAL A 479 -21.34 22.16 -9.73
C VAL A 479 -22.05 20.86 -9.38
N VAL A 480 -21.54 20.15 -8.36
CA VAL A 480 -22.07 18.87 -7.87
C VAL A 480 -22.41 18.97 -6.39
N TRP A 481 -23.32 18.12 -5.90
CA TRP A 481 -23.74 18.09 -4.50
C TRP A 481 -24.40 16.75 -4.16
N GLY A 482 -24.42 16.38 -2.89
CA GLY A 482 -25.32 15.35 -2.37
C GLY A 482 -26.73 15.93 -2.27
N GLY A 483 -27.76 15.19 -2.65
CA GLY A 483 -29.10 15.72 -2.62
C GLY A 483 -30.20 14.68 -2.56
N ASP A 484 -31.23 15.01 -1.80
CA ASP A 484 -32.49 14.29 -1.69
C ASP A 484 -33.57 14.97 -2.54
N ASP A 485 -34.26 14.23 -3.41
CA ASP A 485 -35.27 14.80 -4.31
C ASP A 485 -36.55 13.96 -4.34
N ASN A 486 -37.65 14.57 -4.79
CA ASN A 486 -38.93 13.89 -5.01
C ASN A 486 -39.23 13.61 -6.49
N THR A 487 -38.23 13.72 -7.36
CA THR A 487 -38.39 13.56 -8.80
C THR A 487 -38.09 12.14 -9.27
N GLY A 488 -38.69 11.71 -10.39
CA GLY A 488 -38.32 10.44 -11.04
C GLY A 488 -38.66 9.15 -10.28
N GLY A 489 -39.39 9.24 -9.15
CA GLY A 489 -39.72 8.09 -8.30
C GLY A 489 -38.87 7.98 -7.03
N LEU A 490 -37.95 8.93 -6.82
CA LEU A 490 -37.20 9.11 -5.59
C LEU A 490 -38.13 9.43 -4.40
N VAL A 491 -37.68 9.10 -3.20
CA VAL A 491 -38.39 9.33 -1.94
C VAL A 491 -37.47 10.01 -0.93
N ASP A 492 -38.07 10.72 0.02
CA ASP A 492 -37.40 11.31 1.20
C ASP A 492 -36.43 10.31 1.88
N ASN A 493 -35.21 10.79 2.15
CA ASN A 493 -33.99 10.11 2.58
C ASN A 493 -33.31 9.20 1.53
N GLU A 494 -33.57 9.38 0.24
CA GLU A 494 -32.85 8.71 -0.85
C GLU A 494 -31.80 9.67 -1.46
N PHE A 495 -30.67 9.83 -0.77
CA PHE A 495 -29.60 10.74 -1.17
C PHE A 495 -28.79 10.21 -2.35
N GLU A 496 -28.61 11.07 -3.36
CA GLU A 496 -27.80 10.78 -4.53
C GLU A 496 -26.95 11.99 -4.89
N ILE A 497 -25.92 11.80 -5.71
CA ILE A 497 -25.13 12.88 -6.28
C ILE A 497 -25.87 13.51 -7.44
N TRP A 498 -26.00 14.81 -7.38
CA TRP A 498 -26.60 15.65 -8.41
C TRP A 498 -25.58 16.62 -8.95
N GLY A 499 -25.85 17.16 -10.13
CA GLY A 499 -25.05 18.24 -10.68
C GLY A 499 -25.79 19.13 -11.65
N ARG A 500 -25.25 20.33 -11.81
CA ARG A 500 -25.72 21.32 -12.78
C ARG A 500 -24.58 22.14 -13.33
N ARG A 501 -24.64 22.36 -14.64
CA ARG A 501 -23.69 23.21 -15.34
C ARG A 501 -24.00 24.67 -15.09
N VAL A 502 -22.97 25.50 -14.89
CA VAL A 502 -23.09 26.94 -14.69
C VAL A 502 -22.22 27.65 -15.71
N ALA A 503 -22.77 28.59 -16.47
CA ALA A 503 -21.97 29.40 -17.40
C ALA A 503 -20.97 30.28 -16.62
N GLY A 504 -19.80 30.61 -17.17
CA GLY A 504 -18.85 31.52 -16.53
C GLY A 504 -19.41 32.92 -16.21
N GLY A 505 -20.54 33.29 -16.83
CA GLY A 505 -21.32 34.48 -16.48
C GLY A 505 -22.25 34.31 -15.27
N GLY A 506 -22.27 33.16 -14.60
CA GLY A 506 -23.13 32.89 -13.44
C GLY A 506 -24.58 32.59 -13.81
N LEU A 507 -24.81 31.90 -14.93
CA LEU A 507 -26.16 31.43 -15.30
C LEU A 507 -26.22 29.91 -15.24
N PRO A 508 -27.07 29.29 -14.39
CA PRO A 508 -27.29 27.86 -14.42
C PRO A 508 -27.85 27.44 -15.78
N GLN A 509 -27.27 26.40 -16.37
CA GLN A 509 -27.61 25.91 -17.69
C GLN A 509 -28.59 24.74 -17.59
N GLY A 510 -29.45 24.61 -18.60
CA GLY A 510 -30.51 23.60 -18.61
C GLY A 510 -31.72 23.96 -17.76
N ALA A 511 -32.83 23.26 -18.01
CA ALA A 511 -34.08 23.48 -17.30
C ALA A 511 -34.10 22.85 -15.89
N THR A 512 -33.28 21.82 -15.67
CA THR A 512 -33.24 21.02 -14.43
C THR A 512 -31.80 20.62 -14.08
N GLN A 513 -31.56 20.28 -12.82
CA GLN A 513 -30.40 19.50 -12.37
C GLN A 513 -30.41 18.07 -12.94
N THR A 514 -29.27 17.38 -12.86
CA THR A 514 -29.08 16.02 -13.39
C THR A 514 -28.61 15.10 -12.25
N ARG A 515 -29.28 13.97 -12.05
CA ARG A 515 -28.83 12.91 -11.14
C ARG A 515 -27.63 12.20 -11.78
N LEU A 516 -26.52 12.12 -11.06
CA LEU A 516 -25.25 11.59 -11.53
C LEU A 516 -24.95 10.20 -10.95
N SER A 517 -25.46 9.85 -9.77
CA SER A 517 -25.29 8.52 -9.18
C SER A 517 -26.61 7.72 -9.12
N SER A 518 -26.48 6.42 -8.91
CA SER A 518 -27.60 5.51 -8.67
C SER A 518 -27.10 4.29 -7.89
N MET A 519 -26.91 4.44 -6.58
CA MET A 519 -26.33 3.39 -5.72
C MET A 519 -27.22 2.15 -5.59
N GLY A 520 -28.53 2.33 -5.77
CA GLY A 520 -29.49 1.22 -5.77
C GLY A 520 -30.68 1.41 -6.68
N GLY A 521 -31.74 0.65 -6.39
CA GLY A 521 -33.02 0.79 -7.06
C GLY A 521 -33.76 2.05 -6.59
N THR A 522 -34.33 2.82 -7.53
CA THR A 522 -35.11 4.03 -7.22
C THR A 522 -36.23 3.77 -6.22
N GLY A 523 -36.35 4.63 -5.22
CA GLY A 523 -37.32 4.53 -4.13
C GLY A 523 -36.82 3.72 -2.93
N ASN A 524 -35.50 3.48 -2.82
CA ASN A 524 -34.91 2.71 -1.74
C ASN A 524 -33.88 3.53 -0.96
N THR A 525 -34.25 3.89 0.26
CA THR A 525 -33.46 4.72 1.17
C THR A 525 -32.29 3.99 1.84
N THR A 526 -32.14 2.68 1.61
CA THR A 526 -30.97 1.93 2.12
C THR A 526 -29.71 2.25 1.31
N TYR A 527 -29.87 2.64 0.04
CA TYR A 527 -28.75 3.03 -0.80
C TYR A 527 -28.64 4.55 -0.80
N GLY A 528 -27.42 5.07 -0.61
CA GLY A 528 -27.17 6.50 -0.63
C GLY A 528 -25.79 6.85 -1.16
N ALA A 529 -25.65 8.07 -1.66
CA ALA A 529 -24.36 8.66 -2.01
C ALA A 529 -24.19 10.04 -1.38
N ALA A 530 -22.96 10.37 -0.99
CA ALA A 530 -22.63 11.61 -0.30
C ALA A 530 -21.23 12.13 -0.66
N ASN A 531 -20.91 13.33 -0.18
CA ASN A 531 -19.59 13.96 -0.23
C ASN A 531 -18.91 13.87 -1.60
N PRO A 532 -19.51 14.48 -2.65
CA PRO A 532 -18.92 14.44 -3.97
C PRO A 532 -17.75 15.43 -4.10
N ASP A 533 -16.80 15.06 -4.97
CA ASP A 533 -15.74 15.93 -5.45
C ASP A 533 -15.60 15.80 -6.98
N VAL A 534 -15.12 16.83 -7.68
CA VAL A 534 -15.08 16.83 -9.14
C VAL A 534 -13.80 17.40 -9.76
N ALA A 535 -13.26 16.69 -10.76
CA ALA A 535 -12.15 17.17 -11.58
C ALA A 535 -12.51 17.23 -13.07
N TYR A 536 -11.98 18.23 -13.78
CA TYR A 536 -12.14 18.39 -15.23
C TYR A 536 -10.96 17.79 -16.00
N ASP A 537 -11.26 16.91 -16.95
CA ASP A 537 -10.35 16.39 -17.96
C ASP A 537 -10.50 17.24 -19.26
N PRO A 538 -9.50 18.11 -19.56
CA PRO A 538 -9.49 18.91 -20.77
C PRO A 538 -9.18 18.11 -22.05
N ASP A 539 -8.58 16.92 -21.95
CA ASP A 539 -8.16 16.11 -23.10
C ASP A 539 -9.36 15.40 -23.73
N ASP A 540 -10.25 14.84 -22.93
CA ASP A 540 -11.49 14.19 -23.39
C ASP A 540 -12.73 15.09 -23.28
N GLY A 541 -12.63 16.25 -22.63
CA GLY A 541 -13.74 17.18 -22.43
C GLY A 541 -14.83 16.60 -21.53
N GLN A 542 -14.41 15.99 -20.42
CA GLN A 542 -15.28 15.31 -19.46
C GLN A 542 -14.92 15.72 -18.04
N PHE A 543 -15.82 15.46 -17.11
CA PHE A 543 -15.53 15.51 -15.68
C PHE A 543 -15.53 14.09 -15.13
N LEU A 544 -14.73 13.85 -14.09
CA LEU A 544 -14.92 12.71 -13.20
C LEU A 544 -15.48 13.28 -11.89
N VAL A 545 -16.67 12.83 -11.52
CA VAL A 545 -17.29 13.14 -10.22
C VAL A 545 -17.10 11.91 -9.35
N VAL A 546 -16.34 12.03 -8.26
CA VAL A 546 -16.15 10.96 -7.28
C VAL A 546 -17.04 11.21 -6.06
N PHE A 547 -17.44 10.17 -5.36
CA PHE A 547 -18.31 10.25 -4.19
C PHE A 547 -18.25 8.96 -3.38
N GLN A 548 -18.58 9.04 -2.09
CA GLN A 548 -18.83 7.83 -1.30
C GLN A 548 -20.24 7.32 -1.58
N GLY A 549 -20.43 6.01 -1.62
CA GLY A 549 -21.74 5.40 -1.82
C GLY A 549 -21.86 4.04 -1.14
N ASP A 550 -23.06 3.73 -0.66
CA ASP A 550 -23.40 2.43 -0.06
C ASP A 550 -23.92 1.47 -1.16
N ASP A 551 -23.22 0.35 -1.40
CA ASP A 551 -23.65 -0.71 -2.33
C ASP A 551 -23.96 -2.00 -1.56
N ASP A 552 -25.21 -2.15 -1.09
CA ASP A 552 -25.72 -3.31 -0.32
C ASP A 552 -25.57 -4.69 -1.02
N SER A 553 -24.86 -4.81 -2.15
CA SER A 553 -24.62 -6.09 -2.79
C SER A 553 -23.93 -7.12 -1.87
N VAL A 554 -23.27 -6.66 -0.79
CA VAL A 554 -22.59 -7.51 0.20
C VAL A 554 -22.90 -7.22 1.69
N GLY A 555 -23.51 -6.09 2.07
CA GLY A 555 -24.03 -5.78 3.42
C GLY A 555 -24.52 -4.33 3.56
N ASP A 556 -25.43 -4.04 4.49
CA ASP A 556 -26.01 -2.69 4.76
C ASP A 556 -25.02 -1.81 5.54
N ASN A 557 -24.71 -0.59 5.07
CA ASN A 557 -23.67 0.34 5.56
C ASN A 557 -22.22 -0.04 5.24
N GLU A 558 -21.96 -0.57 4.04
CA GLU A 558 -20.59 -0.68 3.51
C GLU A 558 -20.42 0.43 2.46
N THR A 559 -19.72 1.52 2.81
CA THR A 559 -19.49 2.61 1.86
C THR A 559 -18.17 2.43 1.13
N GLU A 560 -18.19 2.62 -0.19
CA GLU A 560 -16.99 2.71 -1.02
C GLU A 560 -16.96 3.98 -1.86
N ILE A 561 -15.80 4.26 -2.44
CA ILE A 561 -15.62 5.35 -3.38
C ILE A 561 -16.03 4.90 -4.78
N PHE A 562 -16.96 5.66 -5.35
CA PHE A 562 -17.43 5.52 -6.71
C PHE A 562 -17.09 6.76 -7.54
N GLY A 563 -17.06 6.58 -8.86
CA GLY A 563 -16.86 7.65 -9.83
C GLY A 563 -17.88 7.60 -10.95
N GLN A 564 -18.39 8.75 -11.36
CA GLN A 564 -19.22 8.92 -12.56
C GLN A 564 -18.57 9.92 -13.51
N ARG A 565 -18.29 9.46 -14.74
CA ARG A 565 -17.87 10.37 -15.82
C ARG A 565 -19.04 11.19 -16.34
N VAL A 566 -18.84 12.48 -16.58
CA VAL A 566 -19.86 13.42 -17.06
C VAL A 566 -19.35 14.19 -18.27
N ASN A 567 -20.14 14.23 -19.35
CA ASN A 567 -19.76 14.98 -20.54
C ASN A 567 -19.83 16.49 -20.27
N ALA A 568 -18.73 17.22 -20.47
CA ALA A 568 -18.66 18.62 -20.07
C ALA A 568 -19.54 19.57 -20.91
N SER A 569 -19.94 19.14 -22.11
CA SER A 569 -20.75 19.94 -23.04
C SER A 569 -22.25 19.75 -22.87
N SER A 570 -22.70 18.56 -22.44
CA SER A 570 -24.11 18.23 -22.26
C SER A 570 -24.53 18.15 -20.80
N GLY A 571 -23.61 17.80 -19.89
CA GLY A 571 -23.91 17.47 -18.49
C GLY A 571 -24.49 16.07 -18.30
N ALA A 572 -24.51 15.23 -19.35
CA ALA A 572 -24.99 13.86 -19.27
C ALA A 572 -23.90 12.90 -18.77
N THR A 573 -24.31 11.86 -18.05
CA THR A 573 -23.42 10.76 -17.63
C THR A 573 -22.84 10.01 -18.83
N VAL A 574 -21.61 9.51 -18.68
CA VAL A 574 -20.86 8.76 -19.68
C VAL A 574 -20.46 7.42 -19.09
N GLY A 575 -20.88 6.32 -19.71
CA GLY A 575 -20.61 4.98 -19.19
C GLY A 575 -21.41 4.64 -17.93
N SER A 576 -21.05 3.54 -17.28
CA SER A 576 -21.55 3.18 -15.94
C SER A 576 -20.70 3.87 -14.86
N MET A 577 -21.21 3.86 -13.63
CA MET A 577 -20.39 4.20 -12.46
C MET A 577 -19.19 3.25 -12.36
N ILE A 578 -18.11 3.77 -11.80
CA ILE A 578 -16.81 3.12 -11.60
C ILE A 578 -16.70 2.89 -10.09
N ARG A 579 -16.52 1.65 -9.65
CA ARG A 579 -16.10 1.36 -8.27
C ARG A 579 -14.59 1.58 -8.21
N ILE A 580 -14.16 2.52 -7.37
CA ILE A 580 -12.77 2.97 -7.30
C ILE A 580 -12.06 2.26 -6.14
N SER A 581 -12.72 2.12 -4.99
CA SER A 581 -12.16 1.46 -3.82
C SER A 581 -12.79 0.09 -3.53
N GLU A 582 -12.05 -0.75 -2.82
CA GLU A 582 -12.45 -2.07 -2.31
C GLU A 582 -12.00 -2.19 -0.82
N VAL A 583 -12.32 -1.19 0.00
CA VAL A 583 -11.87 -1.12 1.40
C VAL A 583 -12.51 -2.23 2.23
N GLY A 584 -11.68 -3.09 2.83
CA GLY A 584 -12.12 -4.20 3.67
C GLY A 584 -12.60 -5.46 2.94
N LEU A 585 -12.99 -6.47 3.71
CA LEU A 585 -13.57 -7.71 3.14
C LEU A 585 -15.04 -7.47 2.75
N PRO A 586 -15.48 -7.93 1.56
CA PRO A 586 -16.85 -7.70 1.09
C PRO A 586 -17.92 -8.11 2.11
N GLY A 587 -18.77 -7.15 2.50
CA GLY A 587 -19.86 -7.33 3.46
C GLY A 587 -19.49 -7.10 4.92
N SER A 588 -18.35 -6.45 5.18
CA SER A 588 -17.93 -6.01 6.50
C SER A 588 -18.35 -4.57 6.74
N THR A 589 -19.35 -4.33 7.59
CA THR A 589 -19.79 -2.97 7.98
C THR A 589 -18.79 -2.24 8.90
N GLN A 590 -17.58 -2.78 9.05
CA GLN A 590 -16.51 -2.26 9.92
C GLN A 590 -15.42 -1.53 9.13
N PHE A 591 -15.44 -1.63 7.80
CA PHE A 591 -14.39 -1.10 6.93
C PHE A 591 -15.09 -0.31 5.83
N ALA A 592 -14.63 0.93 5.58
CA ALA A 592 -15.35 1.86 4.71
C ALA A 592 -14.41 2.85 4.02
N GLY A 593 -14.69 3.12 2.75
CA GLY A 593 -14.16 4.24 2.00
C GLY A 593 -15.06 5.47 2.13
N PHE A 594 -14.52 6.63 2.50
CA PHE A 594 -15.30 7.88 2.62
C PHE A 594 -14.48 9.15 2.30
N ASN A 595 -15.18 10.29 2.17
CA ASN A 595 -14.61 11.62 1.91
C ASN A 595 -13.54 11.66 0.77
N PRO A 596 -13.92 11.31 -0.47
CA PRO A 596 -12.96 11.30 -1.57
C PRO A 596 -12.60 12.71 -2.05
N ALA A 597 -11.36 12.86 -2.53
CA ALA A 597 -10.86 14.00 -3.28
C ALA A 597 -10.26 13.53 -4.61
N VAL A 598 -10.41 14.31 -5.68
CA VAL A 598 -9.96 13.98 -7.04
C VAL A 598 -9.27 15.15 -7.71
N GLY A 599 -8.11 14.88 -8.31
CA GLY A 599 -7.43 15.79 -9.21
C GLY A 599 -7.16 15.15 -10.55
N TYR A 600 -6.95 15.96 -11.59
CA TYR A 600 -6.57 15.48 -12.92
C TYR A 600 -5.16 15.98 -13.30
N SER A 601 -4.33 15.05 -13.77
CA SER A 601 -3.00 15.34 -14.31
C SER A 601 -3.05 15.43 -15.83
N THR A 602 -2.78 16.62 -16.38
CA THR A 602 -2.57 16.77 -17.83
C THR A 602 -1.23 16.19 -18.29
N ALA A 603 -0.33 15.82 -17.37
CA ALA A 603 0.96 15.24 -17.71
C ALA A 603 0.82 13.76 -18.09
N THR A 604 -0.04 13.03 -17.38
CA THR A 604 -0.26 11.58 -17.53
C THR A 604 -1.57 11.26 -18.25
N GLY A 605 -2.55 12.17 -18.20
CA GLY A 605 -3.92 11.94 -18.66
C GLY A 605 -4.77 11.13 -17.68
N ASN A 606 -4.36 11.05 -16.41
CA ASN A 606 -5.03 10.29 -15.36
C ASN A 606 -5.56 11.20 -14.25
N TYR A 607 -6.50 10.64 -13.49
CA TYR A 607 -6.96 11.17 -12.22
C TYR A 607 -6.25 10.45 -11.08
N LEU A 608 -5.95 11.18 -9.99
CA LEU A 608 -5.66 10.59 -8.68
C LEU A 608 -6.88 10.84 -7.80
N VAL A 609 -7.36 9.78 -7.16
CA VAL A 609 -8.49 9.81 -6.23
C VAL A 609 -7.95 9.40 -4.87
N ALA A 610 -7.88 10.32 -3.91
CA ALA A 610 -7.49 10.07 -2.53
C ALA A 610 -8.75 9.99 -1.65
N PHE A 611 -8.75 9.15 -0.63
CA PHE A 611 -9.93 8.94 0.22
C PHE A 611 -9.53 8.35 1.57
N ASN A 612 -10.43 8.45 2.54
CA ASN A 612 -10.30 7.76 3.80
C ASN A 612 -10.57 6.26 3.63
N GLY A 613 -9.71 5.40 4.18
CA GLY A 613 -9.91 3.96 4.27
C GLY A 613 -9.69 3.43 5.68
N ASP A 614 -10.45 2.40 6.04
CA ASP A 614 -10.31 1.63 7.28
C ASP A 614 -10.02 0.18 6.88
N GLU A 615 -8.75 -0.26 6.90
CA GLU A 615 -8.33 -1.50 6.23
C GLU A 615 -8.02 -2.69 7.16
N TYR A 616 -7.48 -2.44 8.36
CA TYR A 616 -6.87 -3.49 9.19
C TYR A 616 -7.60 -3.70 10.53
N VAL A 617 -7.94 -2.63 11.23
CA VAL A 617 -8.65 -2.66 12.52
C VAL A 617 -9.72 -1.58 12.53
N ASP A 618 -10.98 -1.97 12.77
CA ASP A 618 -12.14 -1.06 12.89
C ASP A 618 -11.80 0.24 13.64
N ASN A 619 -11.93 1.38 12.94
CA ASN A 619 -11.59 2.77 13.31
C ASN A 619 -10.11 3.17 13.22
N GLU A 620 -9.27 2.38 12.57
CA GLU A 620 -7.93 2.80 12.15
C GLU A 620 -8.05 3.42 10.74
N ASN A 621 -8.10 4.74 10.67
CA ASN A 621 -8.37 5.44 9.42
C ASN A 621 -7.07 5.94 8.79
N GLU A 622 -6.88 5.64 7.51
CA GLU A 622 -5.74 6.09 6.72
C GLU A 622 -6.19 6.83 5.47
N ILE A 623 -5.28 7.57 4.84
CA ILE A 623 -5.53 8.07 3.50
C ILE A 623 -5.02 7.04 2.51
N LEU A 624 -5.93 6.57 1.66
CA LEU A 624 -5.64 5.69 0.55
C LEU A 624 -5.82 6.46 -0.76
N ALA A 625 -5.26 5.93 -1.85
CA ALA A 625 -5.45 6.49 -3.17
C ALA A 625 -5.56 5.43 -4.27
N ARG A 626 -6.18 5.84 -5.38
CA ARG A 626 -6.28 5.07 -6.63
C ARG A 626 -6.14 6.00 -7.81
N ARG A 627 -5.42 5.56 -8.84
CA ARG A 627 -5.35 6.21 -10.14
C ARG A 627 -6.45 5.69 -11.05
N VAL A 628 -7.07 6.61 -11.77
CA VAL A 628 -8.12 6.33 -12.75
C VAL A 628 -7.75 7.00 -14.07
N SER A 629 -7.69 6.25 -15.17
CA SER A 629 -7.45 6.88 -16.49
C SER A 629 -8.56 7.84 -16.89
N GLY A 630 -8.30 8.77 -17.82
CA GLY A 630 -9.35 9.62 -18.45
C GLY A 630 -10.53 8.83 -19.03
N SER A 631 -10.30 7.56 -19.39
CA SER A 631 -11.34 6.63 -19.86
C SER A 631 -12.19 5.98 -18.77
N GLY A 632 -11.87 6.19 -17.49
CA GLY A 632 -12.59 5.61 -16.35
C GLY A 632 -12.16 4.19 -15.98
N THR A 633 -10.95 3.78 -16.37
CA THR A 633 -10.35 2.50 -15.93
C THR A 633 -9.48 2.75 -14.71
N VAL A 634 -9.72 2.06 -13.60
CA VAL A 634 -8.83 2.05 -12.42
C VAL A 634 -7.53 1.34 -12.79
N LEU A 635 -6.40 1.99 -12.54
CA LEU A 635 -5.09 1.57 -13.06
C LEU A 635 -4.32 0.69 -12.08
N ASP A 636 -4.57 0.86 -10.77
CA ASP A 636 -3.86 0.15 -9.72
C ASP A 636 -4.56 -1.16 -9.37
N GLY A 637 -3.77 -2.18 -9.04
CA GLY A 637 -4.27 -3.51 -8.66
C GLY A 637 -4.91 -3.54 -7.28
N ASN A 638 -4.34 -2.76 -6.34
CA ASN A 638 -4.82 -2.51 -4.99
C ASN A 638 -4.97 -0.99 -4.78
N GLU A 639 -5.54 -0.59 -3.65
CA GLU A 639 -5.38 0.71 -3.00
C GLU A 639 -3.90 1.09 -2.85
N ILE A 640 -3.63 2.37 -2.59
CA ILE A 640 -2.28 2.87 -2.32
C ILE A 640 -2.38 3.61 -1.01
N ARG A 641 -1.82 3.06 0.06
CA ARG A 641 -1.72 3.75 1.35
C ARG A 641 -0.79 4.96 1.20
N LEU A 642 -1.27 6.13 1.63
CA LEU A 642 -0.55 7.41 1.60
C LEU A 642 -0.07 7.90 2.97
N THR A 643 -0.38 7.16 4.04
CA THR A 643 -0.15 7.60 5.42
C THR A 643 0.33 6.47 6.32
N HIS A 644 1.29 6.76 7.20
CA HIS A 644 1.86 5.85 8.18
C HIS A 644 1.80 6.46 9.59
N MET A 645 0.61 6.93 9.97
CA MET A 645 0.38 7.56 11.28
C MET A 645 0.36 6.50 12.39
N GLY A 646 1.53 6.27 13.03
CA GLY A 646 1.66 5.36 14.16
C GLY A 646 1.72 3.86 13.79
N PRO A 647 1.75 2.95 14.79
CA PRO A 647 1.87 1.51 14.53
C PRO A 647 0.58 0.88 14.02
N ASP A 648 0.67 0.05 12.99
CA ASP A 648 -0.47 -0.70 12.43
C ASP A 648 -1.28 -1.46 13.49
N GLY A 649 -2.59 -1.41 13.33
CA GLY A 649 -3.60 -1.96 14.23
C GLY A 649 -3.93 -1.08 15.42
N SER A 650 -3.60 0.22 15.38
CA SER A 650 -3.81 1.16 16.49
C SER A 650 -4.84 2.23 16.14
N THR A 651 -6.06 2.11 16.70
CA THR A 651 -7.14 3.11 16.57
C THR A 651 -6.89 4.45 17.25
N ALA A 652 -5.67 4.67 17.79
CA ALA A 652 -5.29 5.90 18.48
C ALA A 652 -4.64 6.92 17.54
N PHE A 653 -4.44 6.55 16.28
CA PHE A 653 -3.85 7.37 15.25
C PHE A 653 -4.73 7.20 14.01
N GLY A 654 -5.15 8.31 13.42
CA GLY A 654 -5.93 8.28 12.19
C GLY A 654 -5.69 9.52 11.35
N ALA A 655 -5.80 9.35 10.04
CA ALA A 655 -5.76 10.43 9.06
C ALA A 655 -7.15 10.61 8.42
N PHE A 656 -7.56 11.84 8.17
CA PHE A 656 -8.90 12.20 7.71
C PHE A 656 -8.92 13.35 6.71
N ASN A 657 -10.01 13.42 5.94
CA ASN A 657 -10.40 14.57 5.13
C ASN A 657 -9.32 15.02 4.14
N ALA A 658 -8.88 14.09 3.30
CA ALA A 658 -7.89 14.38 2.28
C ALA A 658 -8.40 15.43 1.27
N ASP A 659 -7.48 16.25 0.78
CA ASP A 659 -7.64 17.11 -0.40
C ASP A 659 -6.35 17.05 -1.23
N LEU A 660 -6.40 17.34 -2.52
CA LEU A 660 -5.21 17.25 -3.36
C LEU A 660 -5.17 18.29 -4.49
N ALA A 661 -3.95 18.72 -4.80
CA ALA A 661 -3.70 19.60 -5.93
C ALA A 661 -2.52 19.11 -6.76
N TYR A 662 -2.70 19.11 -8.09
CA TYR A 662 -1.63 18.78 -9.02
C TYR A 662 -0.71 19.98 -9.28
N ASP A 663 0.58 19.71 -9.21
CA ASP A 663 1.64 20.50 -9.81
C ASP A 663 1.62 20.31 -11.33
N SER A 664 1.01 21.28 -12.03
CA SER A 664 0.99 21.31 -13.50
C SER A 664 2.36 21.50 -14.18
N VAL A 665 3.43 21.77 -13.43
CA VAL A 665 4.82 21.92 -13.90
C VAL A 665 5.54 20.57 -13.87
N ASN A 666 5.49 19.86 -12.75
CA ASN A 666 6.25 18.61 -12.55
C ASN A 666 5.42 17.33 -12.75
N GLY A 667 4.08 17.41 -12.67
CA GLY A 667 3.18 16.26 -12.79
C GLY A 667 2.90 15.52 -11.48
N ASP A 668 3.47 16.00 -10.37
CA ASP A 668 3.22 15.51 -9.02
C ASP A 668 1.94 16.10 -8.44
N ALA A 669 1.35 15.47 -7.43
CA ALA A 669 0.28 16.00 -6.61
C ALA A 669 0.75 16.17 -5.17
N LEU A 670 0.30 17.20 -4.47
CA LEU A 670 0.37 17.24 -3.01
C LEU A 670 -1.00 16.85 -2.49
N VAL A 671 -1.07 15.73 -1.77
CA VAL A 671 -2.25 15.29 -1.01
C VAL A 671 -2.06 15.81 0.41
N VAL A 672 -3.04 16.51 0.96
CA VAL A 672 -3.02 17.02 2.34
C VAL A 672 -4.16 16.40 3.13
N TYR A 673 -3.94 16.14 4.41
CA TYR A 673 -4.90 15.49 5.30
C TYR A 673 -4.69 15.96 6.73
N GLN A 674 -5.73 15.86 7.54
CA GLN A 674 -5.58 16.03 8.99
C GLN A 674 -5.19 14.68 9.60
N ALA A 675 -4.26 14.63 10.55
CA ALA A 675 -3.91 13.42 11.26
C ALA A 675 -3.39 13.71 12.67
N ASP A 676 -3.53 12.76 13.59
CA ASP A 676 -3.00 12.91 14.95
C ASP A 676 -1.46 12.93 14.96
N ASP A 677 -0.86 13.86 15.71
CA ASP A 677 0.60 14.04 15.76
C ASP A 677 1.31 12.79 16.29
N ASP A 678 2.14 12.18 15.44
CA ASP A 678 2.99 11.04 15.78
C ASP A 678 4.36 11.49 16.35
N SER A 679 4.66 12.79 16.31
CA SER A 679 5.93 13.36 16.73
C SER A 679 5.90 13.84 18.18
N GLY A 680 6.59 13.13 19.08
CA GLY A 680 6.79 13.59 20.46
C GLY A 680 5.86 12.98 21.50
N ALA A 681 5.29 13.79 22.41
CA ALA A 681 4.57 13.32 23.59
C ALA A 681 3.11 12.94 23.29
N LEU A 682 2.92 11.99 22.38
CA LEU A 682 1.73 11.19 22.04
C LEU A 682 0.46 11.48 22.87
N VAL A 683 -0.47 12.30 22.35
CA VAL A 683 -1.83 12.42 22.89
C VAL A 683 -2.85 12.27 21.76
N ASP A 684 -3.75 11.29 21.91
CA ASP A 684 -4.93 11.07 21.08
C ASP A 684 -5.83 12.31 21.04
N ASN A 685 -6.33 12.69 19.85
CA ASN A 685 -7.11 13.90 19.52
C ASN A 685 -6.32 15.22 19.47
N GLU A 686 -5.02 15.18 19.21
CA GLU A 686 -4.23 16.35 18.82
C GLU A 686 -3.90 16.22 17.34
N SER A 687 -4.77 16.77 16.49
CA SER A 687 -4.64 16.63 15.04
C SER A 687 -3.95 17.82 14.38
N GLU A 688 -3.15 17.55 13.34
CA GLU A 688 -2.43 18.52 12.54
C GLU A 688 -2.64 18.25 11.06
N ILE A 689 -2.32 19.23 10.22
CA ILE A 689 -2.26 19.05 8.78
C ILE A 689 -0.92 18.49 8.39
N TYR A 690 -0.98 17.35 7.72
CA TYR A 690 0.11 16.65 7.07
C TYR A 690 -0.07 16.72 5.56
N GLY A 691 0.97 16.39 4.83
CA GLY A 691 0.85 16.21 3.40
C GLY A 691 1.89 15.27 2.81
N GLN A 692 1.46 14.56 1.79
CA GLN A 692 2.23 13.59 1.04
C GLN A 692 2.30 14.01 -0.42
N VAL A 693 3.52 14.07 -0.96
CA VAL A 693 3.70 14.35 -2.39
C VAL A 693 3.67 13.04 -3.16
N VAL A 694 2.75 12.97 -4.13
CA VAL A 694 2.39 11.77 -4.90
C VAL A 694 2.67 12.03 -6.39
N THR A 695 3.59 11.30 -6.97
CA THR A 695 3.95 11.31 -8.38
C THR A 695 3.00 10.40 -9.17
N ASP A 696 2.35 10.91 -10.23
CA ASP A 696 1.38 10.11 -11.01
C ASP A 696 2.05 9.28 -12.15
N THR A 697 3.38 9.37 -12.25
CA THR A 697 4.19 8.46 -13.07
C THR A 697 4.47 7.19 -12.27
N PRO A 698 4.18 5.97 -12.78
CA PRO A 698 4.55 4.74 -12.10
C PRO A 698 6.02 4.78 -11.71
N LEU A 699 6.33 4.57 -10.42
CA LEU A 699 7.69 4.31 -10.01
C LEU A 699 8.24 3.14 -10.80
N VAL A 700 9.50 3.31 -11.17
CA VAL A 700 10.23 2.47 -12.08
C VAL A 700 11.05 1.53 -11.19
N ASP A 701 10.59 0.29 -10.99
CA ASP A 701 11.15 -0.65 -10.00
C ASP A 701 12.45 -1.37 -10.44
N TYR A 702 12.97 -1.04 -11.63
CA TYR A 702 14.15 -1.65 -12.26
C TYR A 702 14.20 -3.20 -12.23
N GLN A 703 13.04 -3.83 -12.07
CA GLN A 703 12.85 -5.28 -11.96
C GLN A 703 13.80 -5.92 -10.93
N THR A 704 14.01 -5.30 -9.76
CA THR A 704 14.90 -5.82 -8.70
C THR A 704 14.32 -7.03 -7.98
N ARG A 705 13.00 -7.05 -7.83
CA ARG A 705 12.27 -8.05 -7.04
C ARG A 705 12.39 -9.46 -7.59
N GLY A 706 12.38 -10.43 -6.69
CA GLY A 706 12.33 -11.85 -7.02
C GLY A 706 11.13 -12.27 -7.86
N ALA A 707 9.97 -11.67 -7.59
CA ALA A 707 8.73 -11.90 -8.34
C ALA A 707 8.85 -11.50 -9.82
N ASP A 708 9.64 -10.46 -10.11
CA ASP A 708 9.92 -9.94 -11.45
C ASP A 708 11.14 -10.60 -12.11
N ASN A 709 11.63 -11.68 -11.50
CA ASN A 709 12.86 -12.36 -11.88
C ASN A 709 14.06 -11.41 -11.86
N GLY A 710 14.19 -10.62 -10.80
CA GLY A 710 15.28 -9.67 -10.64
C GLY A 710 16.68 -10.27 -10.58
N PRO A 711 17.72 -9.41 -10.63
CA PRO A 711 19.10 -9.86 -10.59
C PRO A 711 19.37 -10.57 -9.26
N ALA A 712 20.08 -11.68 -9.34
CA ALA A 712 20.55 -12.39 -8.16
C ALA A 712 21.81 -13.18 -8.49
N HIS A 713 22.70 -13.35 -7.53
CA HIS A 713 23.94 -14.10 -7.65
C HIS A 713 24.04 -15.11 -6.51
N ILE A 714 24.23 -16.39 -6.85
CA ILE A 714 24.65 -17.36 -5.83
C ILE A 714 26.07 -16.99 -5.40
N ARG A 715 26.30 -16.64 -4.13
CA ARG A 715 27.62 -16.20 -3.67
C ARG A 715 28.69 -17.27 -3.86
N VAL A 716 29.87 -16.86 -4.31
CA VAL A 716 31.06 -17.72 -4.45
C VAL A 716 32.25 -17.02 -3.80
N ALA A 717 32.87 -17.70 -2.84
CA ALA A 717 34.02 -17.17 -2.12
C ALA A 717 35.12 -16.66 -3.08
N GLY A 718 35.48 -15.40 -2.92
CA GLY A 718 36.53 -14.74 -3.71
C GLY A 718 36.09 -14.24 -5.08
N LEU A 719 34.79 -14.12 -5.37
CA LEU A 719 34.26 -13.37 -6.51
C LEU A 719 33.30 -12.32 -5.99
N LYS A 720 33.68 -11.05 -6.08
CA LYS A 720 32.89 -9.94 -5.52
C LYS A 720 33.25 -8.58 -6.13
N LEU A 721 32.29 -7.69 -6.16
CA LEU A 721 32.42 -6.25 -6.23
C LEU A 721 32.87 -5.76 -4.83
N GLY A 722 33.45 -4.56 -4.76
CA GLY A 722 33.60 -3.93 -3.45
C GLY A 722 34.51 -4.58 -2.40
N THR A 723 34.34 -4.15 -1.14
CA THR A 723 35.07 -4.64 0.04
C THR A 723 34.19 -5.41 1.03
N SER A 724 32.89 -5.14 1.06
CA SER A 724 31.84 -5.90 1.75
C SER A 724 31.33 -7.06 0.87
N THR A 725 30.36 -7.82 1.37
CA THR A 725 29.38 -8.70 0.68
C THR A 725 28.39 -9.08 1.79
N ASP A 726 27.10 -8.88 1.62
CA ASP A 726 26.13 -9.10 2.70
C ASP A 726 25.30 -10.40 2.51
N ASN A 727 24.13 -10.60 3.16
CA ASN A 727 23.13 -11.55 2.67
C ASN A 727 21.72 -10.95 2.72
N ASP A 728 21.16 -10.68 1.55
CA ASP A 728 19.76 -10.24 1.44
C ASP A 728 18.76 -11.38 1.09
N PRO A 729 17.56 -11.43 1.69
CA PRO A 729 16.46 -12.32 1.29
C PRO A 729 15.67 -11.94 0.01
N ASP A 730 15.63 -10.68 -0.45
CA ASP A 730 15.06 -10.28 -1.77
C ASP A 730 15.31 -8.79 -2.06
N GLY A 731 15.78 -8.46 -3.26
CA GLY A 731 16.24 -7.10 -3.55
C GLY A 731 15.12 -6.07 -3.48
N GLN A 732 15.23 -5.13 -2.53
CA GLN A 732 14.25 -4.07 -2.29
C GLN A 732 14.77 -2.77 -2.89
N ALA A 733 13.92 -2.09 -3.66
CA ALA A 733 14.29 -0.80 -4.21
C ALA A 733 14.28 0.26 -3.08
N SER A 734 15.26 1.16 -3.04
CA SER A 734 15.26 2.33 -2.15
C SER A 734 15.97 3.52 -2.79
N LEU A 735 15.76 4.75 -2.31
CA LEU A 735 16.35 5.95 -2.92
C LEU A 735 17.86 5.89 -3.20
N ASN A 736 18.64 5.17 -2.37
CA ASN A 736 20.09 5.08 -2.52
C ASN A 736 20.58 3.70 -3.03
N ALA A 737 19.67 2.78 -3.37
CA ALA A 737 19.93 1.34 -3.54
C ALA A 737 20.27 0.58 -2.24
N ASP A 738 20.09 1.20 -1.08
CA ASP A 738 20.27 0.65 0.28
C ASP A 738 19.00 -0.01 0.87
N GLY A 739 18.10 -0.57 0.04
CA GLY A 739 16.75 -0.97 0.49
C GLY A 739 16.71 -2.24 1.34
N ASP A 740 17.76 -3.03 1.26
CA ASP A 740 17.97 -4.31 1.91
C ASP A 740 18.85 -4.22 3.18
N ASP A 741 19.29 -3.01 3.56
CA ASP A 741 20.24 -2.69 4.66
C ASP A 741 19.76 -3.00 6.10
N LEU A 742 18.69 -3.79 6.28
CA LEU A 742 18.12 -4.17 7.58
C LEU A 742 19.09 -4.93 8.51
N ASN A 743 20.28 -5.30 8.03
CA ASN A 743 21.33 -5.96 8.81
C ASN A 743 22.58 -5.07 9.10
N GLY A 744 22.63 -3.85 8.54
CA GLY A 744 23.59 -2.79 8.90
C GLY A 744 25.00 -2.89 8.32
N ILE A 745 25.16 -3.44 7.11
CA ILE A 745 26.44 -3.46 6.38
C ILE A 745 26.23 -3.02 4.91
N ASP A 746 26.33 -1.72 4.67
CA ASP A 746 26.50 -1.07 3.36
C ASP A 746 27.59 -1.79 2.51
N ASP A 747 27.17 -2.34 1.36
CA ASP A 747 28.03 -3.01 0.38
C ASP A 747 28.04 -2.40 -1.03
N GLU A 748 27.43 -1.21 -1.23
CA GLU A 748 27.50 -0.36 -2.43
C GLU A 748 28.86 0.35 -2.61
N ASP A 749 29.96 -0.35 -2.30
CA ASP A 749 31.29 0.25 -2.18
C ASP A 749 32.23 -0.03 -3.38
N ALA A 750 31.76 -0.68 -4.46
CA ALA A 750 32.59 -0.87 -5.64
C ALA A 750 32.70 0.37 -6.52
N THR A 751 31.75 1.30 -6.45
CA THR A 751 31.73 2.52 -7.25
C THR A 751 31.66 3.79 -6.40
N ALA A 752 31.37 4.94 -7.01
CA ALA A 752 31.08 6.17 -6.28
C ALA A 752 29.57 6.23 -6.03
N SER A 753 29.13 6.79 -4.90
CA SER A 753 27.71 6.82 -4.50
C SER A 753 26.76 7.44 -5.55
N ILE A 754 27.28 8.27 -6.46
CA ILE A 754 26.56 8.74 -7.66
C ILE A 754 27.51 8.71 -8.86
N ILE A 755 27.05 8.12 -9.96
CA ILE A 755 27.73 8.13 -11.26
C ILE A 755 27.30 9.35 -12.07
N GLU A 756 28.20 10.31 -12.23
CA GLU A 756 27.99 11.44 -13.14
C GLU A 756 28.27 11.03 -14.60
N PHE A 757 27.33 11.28 -15.50
CA PHE A 757 27.51 11.11 -16.94
C PHE A 757 27.09 12.36 -17.74
N ASN A 758 27.46 12.40 -19.02
CA ASN A 758 27.15 13.49 -19.95
C ASN A 758 27.02 12.91 -21.36
N GLU A 759 26.87 13.73 -22.41
CA GLU A 759 26.66 13.29 -23.80
C GLU A 759 27.80 12.44 -24.43
N THR A 760 28.86 12.11 -23.69
CA THR A 760 29.94 11.24 -24.14
C THR A 760 29.90 9.87 -23.45
N ALA A 761 30.44 8.83 -24.12
CA ALA A 761 30.54 7.50 -23.55
C ALA A 761 31.26 7.52 -22.18
N PRO A 762 30.59 7.10 -21.09
CA PRO A 762 31.19 7.11 -19.77
C PRO A 762 32.15 5.93 -19.57
N ALA A 763 33.17 6.18 -18.75
CA ALA A 763 34.15 5.18 -18.32
C ALA A 763 34.10 5.08 -16.79
N ILE A 764 33.40 4.05 -16.30
CA ILE A 764 33.15 3.84 -14.87
C ILE A 764 34.29 3.01 -14.28
N THR A 765 34.75 3.38 -13.09
CA THR A 765 35.75 2.62 -12.34
C THR A 765 35.04 1.79 -11.29
N VAL A 766 35.22 0.46 -11.34
CA VAL A 766 34.56 -0.49 -10.44
C VAL A 766 35.62 -1.31 -9.70
N ASN A 767 35.54 -1.40 -8.37
CA ASN A 767 36.40 -2.27 -7.58
C ASN A 767 35.96 -3.72 -7.68
N VAL A 768 36.87 -4.63 -8.01
CA VAL A 768 36.53 -6.05 -8.19
C VAL A 768 37.58 -6.98 -7.59
N THR A 769 37.09 -8.12 -7.11
CA THR A 769 37.85 -9.26 -6.63
C THR A 769 37.46 -10.52 -7.40
N ASN A 770 38.44 -11.25 -7.92
CA ASN A 770 38.27 -12.57 -8.52
C ASN A 770 39.50 -13.45 -8.20
N THR A 771 39.36 -14.30 -7.21
CA THR A 771 40.34 -15.30 -6.77
C THR A 771 39.83 -16.74 -6.93
N THR A 772 38.80 -16.95 -7.75
CA THR A 772 38.10 -18.24 -7.94
C THR A 772 38.90 -19.31 -8.69
N GLY A 773 40.04 -18.94 -9.28
CA GLY A 773 40.83 -19.82 -10.15
C GLY A 773 40.47 -19.75 -11.64
N ALA A 774 39.41 -19.02 -12.03
CA ALA A 774 39.00 -18.80 -13.41
C ALA A 774 38.72 -17.31 -13.69
N ALA A 775 38.65 -16.91 -14.96
CA ALA A 775 38.26 -15.54 -15.31
C ALA A 775 36.74 -15.36 -15.14
N ALA A 776 36.33 -14.16 -14.72
CA ALA A 776 34.94 -13.70 -14.64
C ALA A 776 34.72 -12.52 -15.59
N THR A 777 33.48 -12.06 -15.73
CA THR A 777 33.12 -10.88 -16.53
C THR A 777 32.30 -9.94 -15.67
N LEU A 778 32.68 -8.66 -15.67
CA LEU A 778 31.88 -7.56 -15.14
C LEU A 778 31.02 -7.02 -16.28
N TYR A 779 29.71 -6.99 -16.08
CA TYR A 779 28.74 -6.29 -16.91
C TYR A 779 28.25 -5.06 -16.16
N GLY A 780 27.89 -4.01 -16.89
CA GLY A 780 27.15 -2.91 -16.27
C GLY A 780 26.31 -2.13 -17.26
N TRP A 781 25.31 -1.43 -16.75
CA TRP A 781 24.31 -0.66 -17.50
C TRP A 781 24.13 0.73 -16.86
N ILE A 782 23.67 1.71 -17.64
CA ILE A 782 22.99 2.92 -17.14
C ILE A 782 21.69 3.00 -17.93
N ASP A 783 20.53 3.09 -17.26
CA ASP A 783 19.24 3.30 -17.93
C ASP A 783 19.13 4.75 -18.41
N TYR A 784 19.81 5.06 -19.51
CA TYR A 784 19.86 6.42 -20.01
C TYR A 784 18.49 7.01 -20.33
N ASN A 785 17.47 6.19 -20.51
CA ASN A 785 16.16 6.63 -20.93
C ASN A 785 15.13 6.67 -19.78
N GLY A 786 15.49 6.17 -18.59
CA GLY A 786 14.70 6.25 -17.36
C GLY A 786 13.39 5.46 -17.40
N ASN A 787 13.35 4.36 -18.16
CA ASN A 787 12.13 3.54 -18.32
C ASN A 787 12.10 2.30 -17.43
N GLY A 788 13.15 2.04 -16.65
CA GLY A 788 13.25 0.90 -15.74
C GLY A 788 13.75 -0.38 -16.33
N VAL A 789 14.14 -0.35 -17.60
CA VAL A 789 14.54 -1.53 -18.32
C VAL A 789 15.92 -1.29 -18.90
N PHE A 790 16.90 -2.00 -18.35
CA PHE A 790 18.26 -2.00 -18.87
C PHE A 790 18.36 -2.73 -20.22
N ASP A 791 18.53 -1.96 -21.30
CA ASP A 791 18.69 -2.46 -22.66
C ASP A 791 20.12 -2.94 -22.93
N ASN A 792 20.27 -4.25 -23.18
CA ASN A 792 21.56 -4.88 -23.45
C ASN A 792 22.31 -4.38 -24.70
N ALA A 793 21.61 -3.77 -25.66
CA ALA A 793 22.17 -3.28 -26.91
C ALA A 793 22.56 -1.81 -26.84
N SER A 794 21.81 -0.98 -26.12
CA SER A 794 22.06 0.47 -26.01
C SER A 794 22.71 0.92 -24.71
N GLU A 795 22.65 0.13 -23.63
CA GLU A 795 23.02 0.61 -22.29
C GLU A 795 24.13 -0.22 -21.63
N ARG A 796 24.39 -1.43 -22.12
CA ARG A 796 25.37 -2.35 -21.50
C ARG A 796 26.81 -2.17 -21.97
N GLY A 797 27.74 -2.14 -21.02
CA GLY A 797 29.17 -2.41 -21.21
C GLY A 797 29.60 -3.73 -20.58
N SER A 798 30.78 -4.24 -20.96
CA SER A 798 31.40 -5.36 -20.23
C SER A 798 32.92 -5.37 -20.30
N VAL A 799 33.54 -6.02 -19.31
CA VAL A 799 35.00 -6.18 -19.21
C VAL A 799 35.35 -7.50 -18.52
N VAL A 800 36.40 -8.17 -19.01
CA VAL A 800 36.89 -9.42 -18.41
C VAL A 800 37.68 -9.10 -17.14
N VAL A 801 37.36 -9.78 -16.04
CA VAL A 801 38.07 -9.71 -14.76
C VAL A 801 38.92 -10.98 -14.58
N PRO A 802 40.26 -10.90 -14.74
CA PRO A 802 41.13 -12.08 -14.65
C PRO A 802 41.18 -12.65 -13.23
N ASN A 803 41.44 -13.96 -13.12
CA ASN A 803 41.80 -14.58 -11.84
C ASN A 803 43.06 -13.93 -11.24
N GLY A 804 43.07 -13.73 -9.93
CA GLY A 804 44.12 -13.03 -9.19
C GLY A 804 43.88 -11.53 -9.03
N SER A 805 42.75 -11.01 -9.53
CA SER A 805 42.25 -9.67 -9.19
C SER A 805 41.82 -9.69 -7.72
N ASN A 806 42.33 -8.79 -6.89
CA ASN A 806 42.07 -8.79 -5.46
C ASN A 806 41.94 -7.34 -4.97
N GLY A 807 40.71 -6.85 -4.87
CA GLY A 807 40.38 -5.46 -4.55
C GLY A 807 40.97 -4.46 -5.54
N VAL A 808 40.92 -4.75 -6.84
CA VAL A 808 41.53 -3.91 -7.89
C VAL A 808 40.46 -3.16 -8.69
N ASN A 809 40.76 -1.92 -9.06
CA ASN A 809 39.88 -1.12 -9.89
C ASN A 809 39.99 -1.52 -11.37
N VAL A 810 38.86 -1.80 -12.00
CA VAL A 810 38.73 -2.08 -13.43
C VAL A 810 37.90 -0.97 -14.08
N VAL A 811 38.27 -0.60 -15.31
CA VAL A 811 37.51 0.40 -16.10
C VAL A 811 36.50 -0.32 -16.98
N LEU A 812 35.22 -0.01 -16.77
CA LEU A 812 34.09 -0.43 -17.59
C LEU A 812 33.70 0.71 -18.52
N ASN A 813 33.75 0.45 -19.83
CA ASN A 813 33.29 1.43 -20.83
C ASN A 813 31.83 1.14 -21.20
N LEU A 814 30.96 2.13 -21.00
CA LEU A 814 29.55 2.05 -21.34
C LEU A 814 29.27 2.71 -22.71
N PRO A 815 28.12 2.42 -23.34
CA PRO A 815 27.70 3.07 -24.57
C PRO A 815 27.56 4.60 -24.44
N THR A 816 27.47 5.30 -25.57
CA THR A 816 27.20 6.75 -25.55
C THR A 816 25.73 6.99 -25.24
N PRO A 817 25.38 7.93 -24.33
CA PRO A 817 23.99 8.25 -24.03
C PRO A 817 23.24 8.79 -25.27
N PRO A 818 21.91 8.64 -25.33
CA PRO A 818 21.07 9.28 -26.34
C PRO A 818 21.09 10.81 -26.16
N ALA A 819 20.60 11.55 -27.16
CA ALA A 819 20.62 13.02 -27.15
C ALA A 819 19.67 13.68 -26.11
N SER A 820 18.87 12.89 -25.40
CA SER A 820 17.95 13.36 -24.37
C SER A 820 17.84 12.27 -23.30
N PRO A 821 18.90 12.06 -22.50
CA PRO A 821 18.86 11.07 -21.44
C PRO A 821 18.01 11.56 -20.25
N ALA A 822 17.60 10.62 -19.39
CA ALA A 822 17.00 10.94 -18.11
C ALA A 822 17.98 11.77 -17.25
N PRO A 823 17.50 12.83 -16.57
CA PRO A 823 18.36 13.68 -15.74
C PRO A 823 18.92 12.94 -14.52
N LEU A 824 18.16 11.97 -13.99
CA LEU A 824 18.52 11.12 -12.87
C LEU A 824 17.96 9.72 -13.14
N THR A 825 18.77 8.68 -12.91
CA THR A 825 18.45 7.27 -13.21
C THR A 825 19.38 6.33 -12.43
N VAL A 826 19.42 5.05 -12.81
CA VAL A 826 20.16 3.96 -12.17
C VAL A 826 21.23 3.39 -13.10
N ALA A 827 22.34 2.96 -12.51
CA ALA A 827 23.30 2.05 -13.09
C ALA A 827 23.30 0.70 -12.35
N ARG A 828 23.42 -0.41 -13.09
CA ARG A 828 23.53 -1.77 -12.54
C ARG A 828 24.88 -2.38 -12.88
N PHE A 829 25.50 -3.12 -11.98
CA PHE A 829 26.74 -3.87 -12.19
C PHE A 829 26.57 -5.32 -11.79
N ARG A 830 27.03 -6.25 -12.62
CA ARG A 830 26.97 -7.69 -12.34
C ARG A 830 28.32 -8.32 -12.63
N LEU A 831 28.94 -8.91 -11.60
CA LEU A 831 30.18 -9.67 -11.74
C LEU A 831 29.87 -11.16 -11.64
N SER A 832 30.19 -11.94 -12.68
CA SER A 832 30.03 -13.40 -12.61
C SER A 832 30.93 -14.14 -13.59
N ALA A 833 31.18 -15.43 -13.30
CA ALA A 833 31.72 -16.36 -14.29
C ALA A 833 30.61 -17.00 -15.15
N ASP A 834 29.34 -16.88 -14.75
CA ASP A 834 28.19 -17.34 -15.50
C ASP A 834 27.87 -16.37 -16.66
N PRO A 835 27.84 -16.83 -17.93
CA PRO A 835 27.45 -16.00 -19.06
C PRO A 835 26.04 -15.40 -18.97
N LEU A 836 25.15 -15.96 -18.15
CA LEU A 836 23.80 -15.42 -17.94
C LEU A 836 23.82 -14.04 -17.27
N ALA A 837 24.91 -13.66 -16.59
CA ALA A 837 25.10 -12.33 -16.02
C ALA A 837 25.20 -11.22 -17.08
N ALA A 838 25.24 -11.58 -18.37
CA ALA A 838 25.05 -10.64 -19.45
C ALA A 838 23.62 -10.05 -19.52
N ASN A 839 22.65 -10.56 -18.75
CA ASN A 839 21.33 -9.97 -18.64
C ASN A 839 21.22 -9.15 -17.34
N ALA A 840 20.47 -8.06 -17.37
CA ALA A 840 20.27 -7.21 -16.19
C ALA A 840 19.36 -7.84 -15.13
N THR A 841 18.63 -8.89 -15.48
CA THR A 841 17.70 -9.63 -14.60
C THR A 841 18.07 -11.11 -14.54
N GLY A 842 17.47 -11.82 -13.59
CA GLY A 842 17.59 -13.26 -13.40
C GLY A 842 18.77 -13.67 -12.54
N ILE A 843 18.61 -14.82 -11.88
CA ILE A 843 19.61 -15.42 -11.01
C ILE A 843 20.76 -16.09 -11.78
N VAL A 844 21.99 -15.88 -11.32
CA VAL A 844 23.22 -16.42 -11.93
C VAL A 844 24.11 -17.07 -10.88
N ASN A 845 25.04 -17.91 -11.34
CA ASN A 845 25.94 -18.61 -10.43
C ASN A 845 27.25 -17.85 -10.19
N GLY A 846 27.55 -17.51 -8.94
CA GLY A 846 28.80 -16.86 -8.56
C GLY A 846 28.83 -15.36 -8.77
N GLY A 847 29.49 -14.69 -7.83
CA GLY A 847 29.76 -13.26 -7.85
C GLY A 847 28.68 -12.46 -7.14
N GLU A 848 28.44 -11.26 -7.63
CA GLU A 848 27.66 -10.21 -6.94
C GLU A 848 27.07 -9.25 -7.95
N VAL A 849 26.04 -8.54 -7.51
CA VAL A 849 25.36 -7.46 -8.22
C VAL A 849 25.34 -6.24 -7.31
N GLU A 850 25.61 -5.07 -7.87
CA GLU A 850 25.46 -3.78 -7.19
C GLU A 850 24.74 -2.83 -8.14
N ASP A 851 23.78 -2.04 -7.66
CA ASP A 851 23.29 -0.90 -8.41
C ASP A 851 23.66 0.42 -7.71
N THR A 852 23.57 1.53 -8.43
CA THR A 852 23.92 2.85 -7.92
C THR A 852 23.23 3.95 -8.72
N MET A 853 23.08 5.13 -8.15
CA MET A 853 22.50 6.28 -8.84
C MET A 853 23.39 6.77 -9.99
N ALA A 854 22.75 7.29 -11.04
CA ALA A 854 23.41 7.95 -12.16
C ALA A 854 22.74 9.29 -12.50
N GLU A 855 23.53 10.36 -12.58
CA GLU A 855 23.05 11.72 -12.85
C GLU A 855 23.64 12.26 -14.16
N PHE A 856 22.79 12.88 -14.98
CA PHE A 856 23.24 13.60 -16.17
C PHE A 856 23.65 15.03 -15.82
N VAL A 857 24.94 15.33 -15.96
CA VAL A 857 25.50 16.66 -15.70
C VAL A 857 25.73 17.39 -17.02
N ASP A 858 24.85 18.35 -17.34
CA ASP A 858 25.05 19.22 -18.51
C ASP A 858 26.26 20.12 -18.27
N ARG A 859 27.34 19.87 -19.02
CA ARG A 859 28.54 20.73 -19.01
C ARG A 859 28.34 21.95 -19.89
N ILE A 860 27.39 22.80 -19.53
CA ILE A 860 27.34 24.19 -19.98
C ILE A 860 27.36 25.07 -18.73
N PHE A 861 28.55 25.38 -18.21
CA PHE A 861 28.94 26.70 -17.66
C PHE A 861 30.42 26.67 -17.24
N ALA A 862 31.32 26.81 -18.22
CA ALA A 862 32.71 27.21 -18.00
C ALA A 862 33.24 28.08 -19.16
N ASP A 863 32.53 29.17 -19.41
CA ASP A 863 32.90 30.33 -20.24
C ASP A 863 32.00 31.44 -19.66
N GLY A 864 32.44 32.39 -18.85
CA GLY A 864 33.57 33.29 -19.07
C GLY A 864 33.06 34.70 -18.78
N PHE A 865 32.84 35.03 -17.50
CA PHE A 865 32.65 36.43 -17.09
C PHE A 865 34.04 37.06 -16.93
N ASP A 866 34.48 37.77 -17.97
CA ASP A 866 35.39 38.92 -17.90
C ASP A 866 34.76 40.09 -18.66
#